data_AF-A0A1V2LTF1-F1
#
_entry.id   AF-A0A1V2LTF1-F1
#
_cell.length_a   1.000
_cell.length_b   1.000
_cell.length_c   1.000
_cell.angle_alpha   90.00
_cell.angle_beta   90.00
_cell.angle_gamma   90.00
#
_symmetry.space_group_name_H-M   'P 1'
#
loop_
_entity.id
_entity.type
_entity.pdbx_description
1 polymer ?
#
loop_
_entity_poly.entity_id
_entity_poly.type
_entity_poly.pdbx_seq_one_letter_code
_entity_poly.pdbx_strand_id
1 'polypeptide(L)'
;MSIPPPYAEPVNGRYDYSALPPYDEGDTKWDFEIPEKPVPAPEYDDAFPINEPVYNDKVFTYIFTIVVIAFTGLAHYSYKSLSNNHTFWDTSTNSNDMGAQLTKSARYLYMFVSVTTITPLVCSTFLLLLVYLCPTAFIIISFLLVPLSLFTFAFSSFWAGAILPALLFGVLGTLMMAFMFNNFSRFSFSALMLKLVVSAMTKYPSTILVSFMSSIITAFISIVYMVSLVMIVNWRTLGDDTNCPHTNGNDVCVSTVSIFVYLFAMFSGFYIFQVLQNTTHVILAGVFSSWYFFDTYPEQSKPKTPAFGAIRRAFTYCFGSICFGSLLVSLVQTLRMSLQLVKSRLQSIRQQDNESNGDASLLTCFLLCFVTILEWIAREFEYWMQWFNRYAYSYLSMYGKPYLASARDTFEILKYKGMDILINDSLIGSAISFYSLLSMGITGLVLYITFQGSNLQEMGPEMLTIGLFGGLLVAYFIVSTTINCLDVGFVTFTIGLAVDPEAFTRTDAGNATATSIERLQAWEKMNVYYPGIRERKFSVYSDKTTGISPFVPANIHPTLATYIFHVFLIPIKIVVVLPVVLLYPLFTLTSGLTRVFLDILLAYFFNVCEQELLVDGIRKSDEAGKLANTPSLGDVVFVNANGPLDYFVWKMQCQYPNKIKVGVATDEGVVLVPNASGWFGWCFGGSLQVPKSWKLLNPETIKEITLFVVIEGTISNGKGVLSVPPHFDVEEFLKTIKTAASKAKVLSTKVSPVGISETVIPTNKWYWWFVNFGSISMNLKYRLKLYNLDYKELDIDSIRTALANGGKMKLLSKNMHINTKRDYLVAVAMNNEKKRV
;
A
#
# COMPACT_ATOMS: atom_id res chain seq x y z
N MET A 1 8.18 -9.28 -2.32
CA MET A 1 7.27 -8.93 -1.21
C MET A 1 7.18 -7.42 -1.15
N SER A 2 6.18 -6.84 -1.81
CA SER A 2 6.01 -5.39 -1.92
C SER A 2 5.22 -4.88 -0.73
N ILE A 3 5.96 -4.41 0.29
CA ILE A 3 5.54 -3.40 1.26
C ILE A 3 5.18 -2.13 0.48
N PRO A 4 3.96 -1.60 0.54
CA PRO A 4 3.65 -0.29 0.02
C PRO A 4 4.14 0.87 0.99
N PRO A 5 4.42 2.11 0.50
CA PRO A 5 5.22 3.27 0.83
C PRO A 5 4.38 4.39 1.44
N PRO A 6 4.99 5.55 1.68
CA PRO A 6 4.33 6.67 2.26
C PRO A 6 3.48 7.39 1.22
N TYR A 7 2.30 7.77 1.71
CA TYR A 7 1.50 8.86 1.24
C TYR A 7 2.35 10.11 1.00
N ALA A 8 2.20 10.74 -0.17
CA ALA A 8 2.54 12.14 -0.31
C ALA A 8 1.48 12.97 0.41
N GLU A 9 1.91 13.84 1.33
CA GLU A 9 1.01 14.79 2.00
C GLU A 9 0.35 15.73 0.98
N PRO A 10 -0.93 16.06 1.15
CA PRO A 10 -1.66 16.91 0.23
C PRO A 10 -1.20 18.37 0.36
N VAL A 11 -0.76 18.96 -0.75
CA VAL A 11 -0.71 20.43 -0.87
C VAL A 11 -2.15 20.92 -0.99
N ASN A 12 -2.65 21.61 0.04
CA ASN A 12 -4.00 22.20 0.13
C ASN A 12 -5.18 21.21 0.13
N GLY A 13 -5.06 20.06 0.80
CA GLY A 13 -6.22 19.25 1.20
C GLY A 13 -7.06 18.64 0.06
N ARG A 14 -6.52 18.51 -1.15
CA ARG A 14 -7.21 17.91 -2.31
C ARG A 14 -6.30 16.92 -3.03
N TYR A 15 -6.83 15.72 -3.32
CA TYR A 15 -6.17 14.73 -4.17
C TYR A 15 -6.30 15.10 -5.64
N ASP A 16 -5.19 15.04 -6.37
CA ASP A 16 -5.16 15.25 -7.82
C ASP A 16 -5.53 13.95 -8.55
N TYR A 17 -6.82 13.78 -8.81
CA TYR A 17 -7.39 12.62 -9.53
C TYR A 17 -7.03 12.57 -11.03
N SER A 18 -6.08 13.35 -11.52
CA SER A 18 -5.47 13.11 -12.83
C SER A 18 -4.40 12.00 -12.81
N ALA A 19 -4.14 11.42 -11.62
CA ALA A 19 -3.15 10.37 -11.36
C ALA A 19 -3.73 8.93 -11.26
N LEU A 20 -4.83 8.64 -11.97
CA LEU A 20 -5.37 7.28 -12.12
C LEU A 20 -5.21 6.82 -13.58
N PRO A 21 -4.86 5.55 -13.84
CA PRO A 21 -4.69 5.04 -15.20
C PRO A 21 -5.99 5.11 -16.01
N PRO A 22 -5.98 5.62 -17.27
CA PRO A 22 -7.09 5.47 -18.17
C PRO A 22 -7.19 4.00 -18.58
N TYR A 23 -8.40 3.49 -18.42
CA TYR A 23 -8.91 2.21 -18.83
C TYR A 23 -8.80 2.08 -20.36
N ASP A 24 -7.86 1.27 -20.83
CA ASP A 24 -7.88 0.74 -22.19
C ASP A 24 -9.01 -0.31 -22.23
N GLU A 25 -10.16 0.05 -22.81
CA GLU A 25 -11.28 -0.86 -23.13
C GLU A 25 -10.95 -1.81 -24.30
N GLY A 26 -9.67 -2.01 -24.60
CA GLY A 26 -9.17 -2.88 -25.67
C GLY A 26 -8.50 -4.14 -25.12
N ASP A 27 -9.23 -5.25 -25.11
CA ASP A 27 -8.71 -6.62 -25.20
C ASP A 27 -7.62 -7.09 -24.21
N THR A 28 -7.56 -6.58 -22.98
CA THR A 28 -6.88 -7.34 -21.91
C THR A 28 -7.85 -8.37 -21.33
N LYS A 29 -7.82 -9.58 -21.90
CA LYS A 29 -8.39 -10.77 -21.25
C LYS A 29 -7.85 -10.81 -19.82
N TRP A 30 -8.73 -10.98 -18.84
CA TRP A 30 -8.36 -11.32 -17.48
C TRP A 30 -7.42 -12.54 -17.53
N ASP A 31 -6.20 -12.43 -17.00
CA ASP A 31 -5.28 -13.57 -16.85
C ASP A 31 -5.75 -14.52 -15.72
N PHE A 32 -6.84 -14.17 -15.04
CA PHE A 32 -7.52 -14.98 -14.03
C PHE A 32 -8.99 -15.19 -14.40
N GLU A 33 -9.58 -16.29 -13.95
CA GLU A 33 -10.99 -16.58 -14.18
C GLU A 33 -11.86 -15.49 -13.56
N ILE A 34 -12.60 -14.79 -14.42
CA ILE A 34 -13.60 -13.78 -14.01
C ILE A 34 -14.50 -14.45 -12.96
N PRO A 35 -14.61 -13.89 -11.75
CA PRO A 35 -15.46 -14.47 -10.73
C PRO A 35 -16.89 -14.62 -11.25
N GLU A 36 -17.48 -15.80 -11.09
CA GLU A 36 -18.89 -16.01 -11.42
C GLU A 36 -19.74 -15.04 -10.60
N LYS A 37 -20.64 -14.32 -11.28
CA LYS A 37 -21.48 -13.33 -10.63
C LYS A 37 -22.48 -14.02 -9.71
N PRO A 38 -22.67 -13.56 -8.45
CA PRO A 38 -23.72 -14.08 -7.59
C PRO A 38 -25.11 -13.98 -8.26
N VAL A 39 -25.90 -15.04 -8.16
CA VAL A 39 -27.20 -15.17 -8.83
C VAL A 39 -28.32 -15.05 -7.79
N PRO A 40 -29.44 -14.35 -8.05
CA PRO A 40 -30.53 -14.27 -7.08
C PRO A 40 -31.22 -15.63 -6.90
N ALA A 41 -31.11 -16.21 -5.70
CA ALA A 41 -31.74 -17.49 -5.34
C ALA A 41 -32.21 -17.48 -3.86
N PRO A 42 -33.25 -18.28 -3.51
CA PRO A 42 -33.79 -18.34 -2.15
C PRO A 42 -32.89 -19.09 -1.16
N GLU A 43 -32.06 -20.00 -1.66
CA GLU A 43 -31.04 -20.73 -0.89
C GLU A 43 -29.68 -20.04 -1.02
N TYR A 44 -28.92 -19.98 0.07
CA TYR A 44 -27.65 -19.24 0.12
C TYR A 44 -26.57 -19.86 -0.77
N ASP A 45 -26.49 -21.19 -0.81
CA ASP A 45 -25.50 -21.93 -1.59
C ASP A 45 -25.77 -21.78 -3.11
N ASP A 46 -27.05 -21.67 -3.51
CA ASP A 46 -27.44 -21.37 -4.90
C ASP A 46 -27.17 -19.90 -5.26
N ALA A 47 -27.31 -19.00 -4.29
CA ALA A 47 -27.10 -17.57 -4.51
C ALA A 47 -25.60 -17.23 -4.70
N PHE A 48 -24.75 -17.96 -4.00
CA PHE A 48 -23.30 -17.91 -4.13
C PHE A 48 -22.76 -19.28 -4.58
N PRO A 49 -22.92 -19.63 -5.87
CA PRO A 49 -22.52 -20.95 -6.36
C PRO A 49 -21.02 -21.18 -6.18
N ILE A 50 -20.66 -22.39 -5.75
CA ILE A 50 -19.28 -22.85 -5.62
C ILE A 50 -19.11 -24.06 -6.52
N ASN A 51 -18.32 -23.90 -7.58
CA ASN A 51 -17.83 -25.04 -8.35
C ASN A 51 -16.82 -25.79 -7.47
N GLU A 52 -17.04 -27.09 -7.25
CA GLU A 52 -16.30 -28.01 -6.36
C GLU A 52 -14.81 -27.65 -6.12
N PRO A 53 -14.26 -27.83 -4.89
CA PRO A 53 -14.64 -28.82 -3.87
C PRO A 53 -15.33 -28.28 -2.59
N VAL A 54 -15.99 -29.19 -1.87
CA VAL A 54 -16.73 -28.93 -0.60
C VAL A 54 -15.86 -28.45 0.56
N TYR A 55 -14.55 -28.72 0.51
CA TYR A 55 -13.58 -28.20 1.48
C TYR A 55 -12.30 -27.81 0.74
N ASN A 56 -11.95 -26.53 0.82
CA ASN A 56 -10.66 -26.06 0.34
C ASN A 56 -9.59 -26.27 1.42
N ASP A 57 -8.35 -26.52 0.99
CA ASP A 57 -7.17 -26.45 1.86
C ASP A 57 -7.25 -27.35 3.12
N LYS A 58 -7.84 -28.55 2.99
CA LYS A 58 -8.12 -29.52 4.09
C LYS A 58 -6.93 -29.83 4.99
N VAL A 59 -5.71 -29.83 4.44
CA VAL A 59 -4.47 -30.11 5.19
C VAL A 59 -4.31 -29.16 6.39
N PHE A 60 -4.66 -27.88 6.21
CA PHE A 60 -4.50 -26.87 7.25
C PHE A 60 -5.55 -26.98 8.35
N THR A 61 -6.73 -27.51 8.04
CA THR A 61 -7.72 -27.88 9.06
C THR A 61 -7.17 -28.97 9.98
N TYR A 62 -6.54 -30.02 9.42
CA TYR A 62 -5.92 -31.06 10.24
C TYR A 62 -4.78 -30.53 11.11
N ILE A 63 -3.93 -29.64 10.56
CA ILE A 63 -2.86 -28.99 11.32
C ILE A 63 -3.43 -28.21 12.50
N PHE A 64 -4.49 -27.41 12.28
CA PHE A 64 -5.14 -26.66 13.35
C PHE A 64 -5.68 -27.58 14.45
N THR A 65 -6.39 -28.65 14.08
CA THR A 65 -6.92 -29.62 15.05
C THR A 65 -5.81 -30.29 15.84
N ILE A 66 -4.69 -30.67 15.20
CA ILE A 66 -3.52 -31.25 15.88
C ILE A 66 -2.93 -30.27 16.91
N VAL A 67 -2.77 -28.98 16.55
CA VAL A 67 -2.24 -27.97 17.47
C VAL A 67 -3.15 -27.78 18.69
N VAL A 68 -4.46 -27.73 18.49
CA VAL A 68 -5.44 -27.62 19.60
C VAL A 68 -5.40 -28.85 20.51
N ILE A 69 -5.33 -30.07 19.94
CA ILE A 69 -5.23 -31.31 20.71
C ILE A 69 -3.90 -31.35 21.49
N ALA A 70 -2.79 -30.96 20.87
CA ALA A 70 -1.48 -30.92 21.52
C ALA A 70 -1.46 -29.90 22.68
N PHE A 71 -2.04 -28.71 22.49
CA PHE A 71 -2.14 -27.69 23.54
C PHE A 71 -3.02 -28.15 24.71
N THR A 72 -4.21 -28.69 24.42
CA THR A 72 -5.11 -29.20 25.46
C THR A 72 -4.53 -30.41 26.20
N GLY A 73 -3.84 -31.31 25.50
CA GLY A 73 -3.10 -32.42 26.09
C GLY A 73 -1.98 -31.96 27.02
N LEU A 74 -1.22 -30.93 26.61
CA LEU A 74 -0.18 -30.31 27.43
C LEU A 74 -0.76 -29.64 28.69
N ALA A 75 -1.86 -28.90 28.55
CA ALA A 75 -2.56 -28.27 29.66
C ALA A 75 -3.10 -29.32 30.66
N HIS A 76 -3.72 -30.39 30.15
CA HIS A 76 -4.21 -31.50 30.98
C HIS A 76 -3.07 -32.24 31.69
N TYR A 77 -1.96 -32.50 31.02
CA TYR A 77 -0.78 -33.12 31.63
C TYR A 77 -0.20 -32.24 32.75
N SER A 78 -0.07 -30.93 32.49
CA SER A 78 0.39 -29.95 33.48
C SER A 78 -0.52 -29.92 34.70
N TYR A 79 -1.84 -29.90 34.48
CA TYR A 79 -2.85 -30.01 35.54
C TYR A 79 -2.70 -31.28 36.37
N LYS A 80 -2.59 -32.45 35.73
CA LYS A 80 -2.46 -33.74 36.42
C LYS A 80 -1.17 -33.81 37.24
N SER A 81 -0.05 -33.36 36.69
CA SER A 81 1.23 -33.34 37.40
C SER A 81 1.19 -32.42 38.62
N LEU A 82 0.53 -31.27 38.49
CA LEU A 82 0.41 -30.31 39.58
C LEU A 82 -0.57 -30.79 40.67
N SER A 83 -1.66 -31.45 40.27
CA SER A 83 -2.64 -32.04 41.20
C SER A 83 -2.06 -33.18 42.05
N ASN A 84 -1.14 -33.97 41.48
CA ASN A 84 -0.46 -35.05 42.19
C ASN A 84 0.52 -34.55 43.26
N ASN A 85 0.97 -33.30 43.19
CA ASN A 85 1.75 -32.65 44.24
C ASN A 85 0.76 -32.08 45.27
N HIS A 86 0.56 -32.80 46.38
CA HIS A 86 -0.44 -32.50 47.44
C HIS A 86 -0.37 -31.07 48.03
N THR A 87 0.73 -30.34 47.82
CA THR A 87 0.92 -28.95 48.25
C THR A 87 0.16 -27.90 47.43
N PHE A 88 -0.40 -28.26 46.27
CA PHE A 88 -1.08 -27.30 45.39
C PHE A 88 -2.51 -26.95 45.83
N TRP A 89 -3.22 -27.90 46.45
CA TRP A 89 -4.63 -27.73 46.87
C TRP A 89 -4.79 -27.56 48.39
N ASP A 90 -3.73 -27.74 49.17
CA ASP A 90 -3.83 -27.67 50.63
C ASP A 90 -4.00 -26.23 51.13
N THR A 91 -5.17 -26.00 51.74
CA THR A 91 -5.59 -24.71 52.32
C THR A 91 -4.99 -24.53 53.73
N SER A 92 -3.74 -24.93 53.95
CA SER A 92 -3.13 -24.85 55.29
C SER A 92 -2.55 -23.47 55.56
N THR A 93 -3.14 -22.80 56.55
CA THR A 93 -2.91 -21.44 57.04
C THR A 93 -1.57 -21.24 57.78
N ASN A 94 -0.46 -21.81 57.30
CA ASN A 94 0.87 -21.51 57.83
C ASN A 94 1.65 -20.66 56.84
N SER A 95 2.02 -19.45 57.26
CA SER A 95 2.54 -18.34 56.44
C SER A 95 3.93 -18.56 55.82
N ASN A 96 4.53 -19.73 55.98
CA ASN A 96 5.92 -19.99 55.61
C ASN A 96 6.08 -21.05 54.51
N ASP A 97 4.99 -21.64 54.01
CA ASP A 97 5.02 -22.64 52.93
C ASP A 97 4.58 -22.05 51.58
N MET A 98 5.34 -22.36 50.53
CA MET A 98 5.12 -21.90 49.15
C MET A 98 3.71 -22.28 48.62
N GLY A 99 3.13 -23.38 49.09
CA GLY A 99 1.78 -23.84 48.70
C GLY A 99 0.63 -22.97 49.25
N ALA A 100 0.80 -22.37 50.44
CA ALA A 100 -0.20 -21.50 51.04
C ALA A 100 -0.29 -20.13 50.32
N GLN A 101 0.84 -19.64 49.79
CA GLN A 101 0.85 -18.47 48.91
C GLN A 101 0.14 -18.74 47.57
N LEU A 102 0.20 -19.99 47.10
CA LEU A 102 -0.39 -20.41 45.83
C LEU A 102 -1.93 -20.47 45.86
N THR A 103 -2.54 -20.93 46.96
CA THR A 103 -4.01 -20.96 47.11
C THR A 103 -4.62 -19.55 47.23
N LYS A 104 -3.89 -18.62 47.87
CA LYS A 104 -4.20 -17.18 47.82
C LYS A 104 -4.07 -16.64 46.39
N SER A 105 -2.98 -16.98 45.68
CA SER A 105 -2.74 -16.54 44.29
C SER A 105 -3.85 -16.98 43.31
N ALA A 106 -4.44 -18.17 43.50
CA ALA A 106 -5.52 -18.68 42.66
C ALA A 106 -6.81 -17.84 42.77
N ARG A 107 -7.23 -17.42 43.97
CA ARG A 107 -8.43 -16.57 44.16
C ARG A 107 -8.29 -15.23 43.44
N TYR A 108 -7.11 -14.64 43.51
CA TYR A 108 -6.82 -13.38 42.85
C TYR A 108 -6.66 -13.51 41.34
N LEU A 109 -6.21 -14.67 40.86
CA LEU A 109 -6.18 -15.01 39.45
C LEU A 109 -7.60 -15.14 38.87
N TYR A 110 -8.53 -15.78 39.59
CA TYR A 110 -9.93 -15.81 39.19
C TYR A 110 -10.56 -14.41 39.15
N MET A 111 -10.29 -13.58 40.15
CA MET A 111 -10.72 -12.19 40.17
C MET A 111 -10.14 -11.41 38.98
N PHE A 112 -8.84 -11.56 38.71
CA PHE A 112 -8.16 -10.91 37.60
C PHE A 112 -8.71 -11.34 36.22
N VAL A 113 -8.91 -12.64 36.02
CA VAL A 113 -9.50 -13.21 34.79
C VAL A 113 -10.95 -12.77 34.62
N SER A 114 -11.73 -12.69 35.70
CA SER A 114 -13.13 -12.24 35.63
C SER A 114 -13.27 -10.77 35.23
N VAL A 115 -12.47 -9.86 35.81
CA VAL A 115 -12.51 -8.43 35.45
C VAL A 115 -12.05 -8.21 34.01
N THR A 116 -10.97 -8.88 33.60
CA THR A 116 -10.41 -8.74 32.24
C THR A 116 -11.26 -9.38 31.14
N THR A 117 -12.32 -10.09 31.47
CA THR A 117 -13.24 -10.72 30.49
C THR A 117 -14.62 -10.09 30.52
N ILE A 118 -15.18 -9.80 31.70
CA ILE A 118 -16.51 -9.22 31.85
C ILE A 118 -16.51 -7.74 31.45
N THR A 119 -15.55 -6.95 31.92
CA THR A 119 -15.52 -5.50 31.64
C THR A 119 -15.42 -5.20 30.13
N PRO A 120 -14.55 -5.87 29.35
CA PRO A 120 -14.46 -5.64 27.90
C PRO A 120 -15.69 -6.16 27.15
N LEU A 121 -16.31 -7.25 27.61
CA LEU A 121 -17.56 -7.76 27.02
C LEU A 121 -18.67 -6.72 27.15
N VAL A 122 -18.89 -6.17 28.36
CA VAL A 122 -19.89 -5.11 28.58
C VAL A 122 -19.55 -3.86 27.76
N CYS A 123 -18.28 -3.43 27.77
CA CYS A 123 -17.84 -2.27 27.01
C CYS A 123 -18.08 -2.44 25.50
N SER A 124 -17.76 -3.62 24.94
CA SER A 124 -17.94 -3.91 23.52
C SER A 124 -19.40 -3.91 23.08
N THR A 125 -20.31 -4.44 23.90
CA THR A 125 -21.76 -4.40 23.62
C THR A 125 -22.32 -2.98 23.62
N PHE A 126 -21.90 -2.16 24.59
CA PHE A 126 -22.27 -0.76 24.65
C PHE A 126 -21.73 0.03 23.45
N LEU A 127 -20.50 -0.25 23.02
CA LEU A 127 -19.90 0.39 21.85
C LEU A 127 -20.64 0.01 20.55
N LEU A 128 -21.03 -1.26 20.37
CA LEU A 128 -21.86 -1.68 19.23
C LEU A 128 -23.20 -0.94 19.21
N LEU A 129 -23.84 -0.78 20.38
CA LEU A 129 -25.07 -0.01 20.49
C LEU A 129 -24.86 1.47 20.12
N LEU A 130 -23.76 2.08 20.56
CA LEU A 130 -23.42 3.47 20.25
C LEU A 130 -23.22 3.68 18.74
N VAL A 131 -22.53 2.75 18.07
CA VAL A 131 -22.34 2.78 16.61
C VAL A 131 -23.67 2.72 15.88
N TYR A 132 -24.58 1.86 16.34
CA TYR A 132 -25.91 1.72 15.76
C TYR A 132 -26.74 2.99 15.89
N LEU A 133 -26.66 3.68 17.03
CA LEU A 133 -27.39 4.93 17.28
C LEU A 133 -26.79 6.11 16.47
N CYS A 134 -25.47 6.26 16.47
CA CYS A 134 -24.79 7.44 15.96
C CYS A 134 -23.45 7.12 15.26
N PRO A 135 -23.46 6.59 14.01
CA PRO A 135 -22.22 6.19 13.31
C PRO A 135 -21.28 7.36 13.00
N THR A 136 -21.81 8.55 12.68
CA THR A 136 -20.97 9.75 12.46
C THR A 136 -20.28 10.21 13.72
N ALA A 137 -20.97 10.17 14.86
CA ALA A 137 -20.40 10.58 16.14
C ALA A 137 -19.31 9.60 16.58
N PHE A 138 -19.48 8.29 16.34
CA PHE A 138 -18.49 7.27 16.64
C PHE A 138 -17.11 7.58 16.05
N ILE A 139 -17.02 7.89 14.76
CA ILE A 139 -15.73 8.21 14.14
C ILE A 139 -15.13 9.49 14.74
N ILE A 140 -15.93 10.55 14.88
CA ILE A 140 -15.42 11.83 15.40
C ILE A 140 -14.94 11.68 16.85
N ILE A 141 -15.72 11.01 17.71
CA ILE A 141 -15.40 10.79 19.12
C ILE A 141 -14.13 9.93 19.26
N SER A 142 -13.98 8.88 18.44
CA SER A 142 -12.79 8.00 18.49
C SER A 142 -11.49 8.75 18.30
N PHE A 143 -11.46 9.67 17.32
CA PHE A 143 -10.27 10.46 17.02
C PHE A 143 -10.11 11.64 17.98
N LEU A 144 -11.20 12.18 18.52
CA LEU A 144 -11.14 13.24 19.55
C LEU A 144 -10.62 12.72 20.90
N LEU A 145 -10.81 11.43 21.17
CA LEU A 145 -10.35 10.81 22.41
C LEU A 145 -8.83 10.88 22.59
N VAL A 146 -8.09 10.73 21.49
CA VAL A 146 -6.61 10.73 21.51
C VAL A 146 -6.05 12.09 21.95
N PRO A 147 -6.33 13.23 21.29
CA PRO A 147 -5.85 14.53 21.75
C PRO A 147 -6.39 14.88 23.14
N LEU A 148 -7.64 14.50 23.48
CA LEU A 148 -8.17 14.72 24.83
C LEU A 148 -7.33 13.97 25.88
N SER A 149 -6.99 12.71 25.64
CA SER A 149 -6.13 11.94 26.54
C SER A 149 -4.74 12.58 26.68
N LEU A 150 -4.14 13.04 25.58
CA LEU A 150 -2.85 13.74 25.59
C LEU A 150 -2.91 15.04 26.40
N PHE A 151 -4.00 15.80 26.30
CA PHE A 151 -4.20 17.00 27.13
C PHE A 151 -4.38 16.67 28.60
N THR A 152 -5.05 15.56 28.94
CA THR A 152 -5.14 15.11 30.34
C THR A 152 -3.79 14.68 30.90
N PHE A 153 -2.95 14.01 30.10
CA PHE A 153 -1.57 13.67 30.48
C PHE A 153 -0.68 14.92 30.60
N ALA A 154 -0.88 15.91 29.74
CA ALA A 154 -0.19 17.19 29.83
C ALA A 154 -0.54 17.92 31.14
N PHE A 155 -1.83 18.01 31.48
CA PHE A 155 -2.30 18.66 32.68
C PHE A 155 -1.86 17.95 33.96
N SER A 156 -1.99 16.62 34.01
CA SER A 156 -1.52 15.83 35.17
C SER A 156 -0.01 15.90 35.37
N SER A 157 0.78 15.85 34.29
CA SER A 157 2.24 16.01 34.35
C SER A 157 2.64 17.41 34.82
N PHE A 158 1.92 18.45 34.37
CA PHE A 158 2.13 19.82 34.82
C PHE A 158 1.83 19.96 36.31
N TRP A 159 0.72 19.38 36.77
CA TRP A 159 0.34 19.36 38.19
C TRP A 159 1.38 18.62 39.05
N ALA A 160 1.97 17.55 38.54
CA ALA A 160 3.04 16.79 39.19
C ALA A 160 4.41 17.49 39.17
N GLY A 161 4.54 18.68 38.56
CA GLY A 161 5.79 19.44 38.46
C GLY A 161 6.71 18.99 37.32
N ALA A 162 6.31 18.03 36.49
CA ALA A 162 7.07 17.53 35.35
C ALA A 162 6.79 18.37 34.09
N ILE A 163 7.46 19.53 33.99
CA ILE A 163 7.23 20.52 32.92
C ILE A 163 7.55 19.98 31.52
N LEU A 164 8.64 19.21 31.36
CA LEU A 164 9.07 18.72 30.06
C LEU A 164 8.06 17.71 29.45
N PRO A 165 7.61 16.65 30.16
CA PRO A 165 6.52 15.79 29.68
C PRO A 165 5.22 16.55 29.40
N ALA A 166 4.88 17.53 30.24
CA ALA A 166 3.67 18.33 30.06
C ALA A 166 3.68 19.10 28.72
N LEU A 167 4.80 19.74 28.39
CA LEU A 167 4.98 20.45 27.12
C LEU A 167 4.93 19.48 25.93
N LEU A 168 5.61 18.33 26.03
CA LEU A 168 5.62 17.30 24.99
C LEU A 168 4.20 16.80 24.66
N PHE A 169 3.44 16.39 25.68
CA PHE A 169 2.06 15.92 25.47
C PHE A 169 1.13 17.03 25.00
N GLY A 170 1.34 18.26 25.46
CA GLY A 170 0.58 19.43 24.98
C GLY A 170 0.79 19.69 23.49
N VAL A 171 2.05 19.69 23.02
CA VAL A 171 2.39 19.86 21.59
C VAL A 171 1.87 18.70 20.75
N LEU A 172 1.99 17.46 21.22
CA LEU A 172 1.45 16.31 20.52
C LEU A 172 -0.09 16.37 20.43
N GLY A 173 -0.77 16.78 21.49
CA GLY A 173 -2.22 16.98 21.52
C GLY A 173 -2.68 18.04 20.51
N THR A 174 -1.99 19.19 20.44
CA THR A 174 -2.33 20.25 19.47
C THR A 174 -2.07 19.82 18.02
N LEU A 175 -0.98 19.11 17.75
CA LEU A 175 -0.69 18.56 16.41
C LEU A 175 -1.75 17.55 15.96
N MET A 176 -2.19 16.66 16.86
CA MET A 176 -3.27 15.70 16.54
C MET A 176 -4.60 16.42 16.28
N MET A 177 -4.90 17.48 17.04
CA MET A 177 -6.09 18.28 16.80
C MET A 177 -6.02 19.02 15.45
N ALA A 178 -4.85 19.59 15.10
CA ALA A 178 -4.63 20.22 13.80
C ALA A 178 -4.76 19.23 12.63
N PHE A 179 -4.26 18.00 12.82
CA PHE A 179 -4.43 16.91 11.84
C PHE A 179 -5.91 16.58 11.60
N MET A 180 -6.73 16.53 12.65
CA MET A 180 -8.17 16.27 12.51
C MET A 180 -8.86 17.36 11.68
N PHE A 181 -8.57 18.63 11.95
CA PHE A 181 -9.17 19.75 11.22
C PHE A 181 -8.74 19.78 9.74
N ASN A 182 -7.47 19.50 9.45
CA ASN A 182 -6.95 19.51 8.08
C ASN A 182 -7.51 18.37 7.22
N ASN A 183 -7.86 17.23 7.84
CA ASN A 183 -8.29 16.02 7.12
C ASN A 183 -9.80 15.75 7.21
N PHE A 184 -10.63 16.77 7.43
CA PHE A 184 -12.08 16.64 7.61
C PHE A 184 -12.81 15.87 6.48
N SER A 185 -12.29 15.92 5.25
CA SER A 185 -12.82 15.17 4.10
C SER A 185 -12.74 13.65 4.31
N ARG A 186 -11.62 13.14 4.85
CA ARG A 186 -11.44 11.70 5.13
C ARG A 186 -12.39 11.21 6.24
N PHE A 187 -12.64 12.05 7.24
CA PHE A 187 -13.63 11.77 8.29
C PHE A 187 -15.04 11.69 7.71
N SER A 188 -15.40 12.62 6.81
CA SER A 188 -16.70 12.65 6.15
C SER A 188 -16.92 11.42 5.27
N PHE A 189 -15.90 11.01 4.51
CA PHE A 189 -15.93 9.78 3.70
C PHE A 189 -16.08 8.53 4.57
N SER A 190 -15.23 8.39 5.60
CA SER A 190 -15.29 7.24 6.52
C SER A 190 -16.64 7.14 7.22
N ALA A 191 -17.24 8.27 7.59
CA ALA A 191 -18.56 8.32 8.22
C ALA A 191 -19.69 7.96 7.25
N LEU A 192 -19.56 8.29 5.98
CA LEU A 192 -20.49 7.85 4.93
C LEU A 192 -20.42 6.34 4.74
N MET A 193 -19.22 5.77 4.66
CA MET A 193 -19.04 4.32 4.56
C MET A 193 -19.57 3.61 5.81
N LEU A 194 -19.31 4.13 6.99
CA LEU A 194 -19.84 3.55 8.22
C LEU A 194 -21.37 3.63 8.30
N LYS A 195 -21.99 4.72 7.81
CA LYS A 195 -23.45 4.81 7.67
C LYS A 195 -24.02 3.74 6.74
N LEU A 196 -23.36 3.44 5.63
CA LEU A 196 -23.75 2.33 4.75
C LEU A 196 -23.65 0.98 5.46
N VAL A 197 -22.58 0.76 6.21
CA VAL A 197 -22.41 -0.48 7.00
C VAL A 197 -23.52 -0.61 8.04
N VAL A 198 -23.84 0.46 8.77
CA VAL A 198 -24.96 0.45 9.74
C VAL A 198 -26.30 0.24 9.05
N SER A 199 -26.55 0.83 7.88
CA SER A 199 -27.78 0.59 7.09
C SER A 199 -27.90 -0.88 6.65
N ALA A 200 -26.78 -1.56 6.38
CA ALA A 200 -26.78 -3.00 6.14
C ALA A 200 -27.05 -3.81 7.43
N MET A 201 -26.51 -3.38 8.57
CA MET A 201 -26.71 -4.04 9.87
C MET A 201 -28.14 -3.89 10.39
N THR A 202 -28.81 -2.75 10.16
CA THR A 202 -30.22 -2.54 10.55
C THR A 202 -31.14 -3.47 9.75
N LYS A 203 -30.83 -3.72 8.47
CA LYS A 203 -31.61 -4.62 7.61
C LYS A 203 -31.36 -6.09 7.90
N TYR A 204 -30.11 -6.45 8.21
CA TYR A 204 -29.71 -7.81 8.61
C TYR A 204 -29.18 -7.82 10.06
N PRO A 205 -30.07 -7.84 11.08
CA PRO A 205 -29.67 -7.83 12.50
C PRO A 205 -28.87 -9.07 12.91
N SER A 206 -28.88 -10.11 12.07
CA SER A 206 -28.03 -11.29 12.23
C SER A 206 -26.53 -10.94 12.29
N THR A 207 -26.10 -9.84 11.69
CA THR A 207 -24.71 -9.34 11.79
C THR A 207 -24.31 -8.99 13.23
N ILE A 208 -25.20 -8.32 13.97
CA ILE A 208 -25.00 -7.96 15.39
C ILE A 208 -24.97 -9.23 16.24
N LEU A 209 -25.91 -10.15 16.00
CA LEU A 209 -25.99 -11.42 16.72
C LEU A 209 -24.70 -12.23 16.54
N VAL A 210 -24.19 -12.36 15.31
CA VAL A 210 -22.92 -13.07 15.03
C VAL A 210 -21.75 -12.40 15.75
N SER A 211 -21.68 -11.06 15.74
CA SER A 211 -20.61 -10.32 16.41
C SER A 211 -20.64 -10.50 17.94
N PHE A 212 -21.83 -10.50 18.52
CA PHE A 212 -22.03 -10.74 19.95
C PHE A 212 -21.72 -12.19 20.34
N MET A 213 -22.16 -13.18 19.56
CA MET A 213 -21.83 -14.58 19.81
C MET A 213 -20.33 -14.83 19.66
N SER A 214 -19.69 -14.21 18.67
CA SER A 214 -18.23 -14.28 18.53
C SER A 214 -17.50 -13.70 19.74
N SER A 215 -17.98 -12.62 20.35
CA SER A 215 -17.33 -12.04 21.52
C SER A 215 -17.43 -12.93 22.75
N ILE A 216 -18.57 -13.59 22.96
CA ILE A 216 -18.76 -14.60 24.02
C ILE A 216 -17.81 -15.78 23.81
N ILE A 217 -17.73 -16.31 22.58
CA ILE A 217 -16.85 -17.45 22.26
C ILE A 217 -15.39 -17.06 22.50
N THR A 218 -14.95 -15.89 22.01
CA THR A 218 -13.59 -15.39 22.23
C THR A 218 -13.28 -15.14 23.70
N ALA A 219 -14.25 -14.64 24.49
CA ALA A 219 -14.08 -14.45 25.93
C ALA A 219 -13.93 -15.80 26.65
N PHE A 220 -14.76 -16.79 26.31
CA PHE A 220 -14.67 -18.14 26.89
C PHE A 220 -13.33 -18.81 26.57
N ILE A 221 -12.90 -18.77 25.30
CA ILE A 221 -11.62 -19.35 24.88
C ILE A 221 -10.45 -18.60 25.53
N SER A 222 -10.55 -17.28 25.70
CA SER A 222 -9.56 -16.49 26.44
C SER A 222 -9.39 -16.93 27.89
N ILE A 223 -10.49 -17.21 28.59
CA ILE A 223 -10.45 -17.72 29.98
C ILE A 223 -9.72 -19.07 30.01
N VAL A 224 -10.14 -19.99 29.15
CA VAL A 224 -9.54 -21.34 29.06
C VAL A 224 -8.05 -21.26 28.75
N TYR A 225 -7.66 -20.40 27.81
CA TYR A 225 -6.27 -20.18 27.42
C TYR A 225 -5.44 -19.60 28.57
N MET A 226 -5.93 -18.56 29.25
CA MET A 226 -5.21 -17.93 30.37
C MET A 226 -5.02 -18.90 31.55
N VAL A 227 -6.06 -19.66 31.92
CA VAL A 227 -5.95 -20.69 32.94
C VAL A 227 -4.93 -21.75 32.51
N SER A 228 -4.99 -22.22 31.27
CA SER A 228 -4.05 -23.21 30.74
C SER A 228 -2.60 -22.71 30.76
N LEU A 229 -2.37 -21.46 30.35
CA LEU A 229 -1.04 -20.84 30.37
C LEU A 229 -0.46 -20.79 31.77
N VAL A 230 -1.23 -20.35 32.76
CA VAL A 230 -0.80 -20.28 34.16
C VAL A 230 -0.40 -21.66 34.66
N MET A 231 -1.19 -22.69 34.36
CA MET A 231 -0.88 -24.07 34.76
C MET A 231 0.41 -24.59 34.11
N ILE A 232 0.62 -24.30 32.82
CA ILE A 232 1.83 -24.70 32.08
C ILE A 232 3.07 -23.99 32.63
N VAL A 233 2.99 -22.68 32.85
CA VAL A 233 4.10 -21.88 33.39
C VAL A 233 4.47 -22.35 34.79
N ASN A 234 3.48 -22.50 35.69
CA ASN A 234 3.73 -22.95 37.06
C ASN A 234 4.31 -24.37 37.12
N TRP A 235 3.84 -25.27 36.27
CA TRP A 235 4.39 -26.62 36.19
C TRP A 235 5.87 -26.62 35.75
N ARG A 236 6.21 -25.80 34.74
CA ARG A 236 7.59 -25.69 34.25
C ARG A 236 8.52 -24.97 35.23
N THR A 237 8.06 -23.91 35.89
CA THR A 237 8.88 -23.19 36.88
C THR A 237 9.21 -24.08 38.07
N LEU A 238 8.24 -24.82 38.61
CA LEU A 238 8.49 -25.80 39.68
C LEU A 238 9.49 -26.88 39.25
N GLY A 239 9.38 -27.38 38.01
CA GLY A 239 10.31 -28.38 37.48
C GLY A 239 11.72 -27.84 37.28
N ASP A 240 11.86 -26.60 36.81
CA ASP A 240 13.18 -25.97 36.60
C ASP A 240 13.86 -25.61 37.94
N ASP A 241 13.07 -25.20 38.93
CA ASP A 241 13.54 -24.82 40.27
C ASP A 241 14.19 -26.00 41.02
N THR A 242 13.59 -27.20 40.91
CA THR A 242 14.15 -28.43 41.51
C THR A 242 15.52 -28.83 40.97
N ASN A 243 15.87 -28.38 39.76
CA ASN A 243 17.09 -28.76 39.08
C ASN A 243 18.19 -27.70 39.19
N CYS A 244 17.97 -26.60 39.93
CA CYS A 244 18.93 -25.51 40.01
C CYS A 244 19.64 -25.34 41.36
N PRO A 245 20.96 -25.08 41.35
CA PRO A 245 21.71 -24.77 42.55
C PRO A 245 21.42 -23.33 43.00
N HIS A 246 20.50 -23.20 43.95
CA HIS A 246 20.20 -21.93 44.61
C HIS A 246 21.39 -21.48 45.46
N THR A 247 22.26 -20.66 44.90
CA THR A 247 23.43 -20.15 45.64
C THR A 247 23.08 -18.87 46.40
N ASN A 248 22.16 -18.03 45.88
CA ASN A 248 21.78 -16.73 46.46
C ASN A 248 20.26 -16.50 46.61
N GLY A 249 19.41 -17.51 46.39
CA GLY A 249 17.96 -17.44 46.62
C GLY A 249 17.14 -16.63 45.61
N ASN A 250 17.76 -15.97 44.63
CA ASN A 250 17.10 -15.15 43.60
C ASN A 250 17.41 -15.60 42.15
N ASP A 251 18.08 -16.72 41.95
CA ASP A 251 18.50 -17.17 40.62
C ASP A 251 17.41 -18.02 39.96
N VAL A 252 16.70 -17.44 38.99
CA VAL A 252 15.71 -18.15 38.18
C VAL A 252 16.40 -18.82 36.99
N CYS A 253 16.52 -20.14 37.05
CA CYS A 253 16.97 -20.94 35.91
C CYS A 253 15.82 -21.30 34.98
N VAL A 254 16.07 -21.26 33.67
CA VAL A 254 15.10 -21.71 32.67
C VAL A 254 15.73 -22.81 31.83
N SER A 255 15.12 -24.00 31.85
CA SER A 255 15.57 -25.12 31.02
C SER A 255 15.27 -24.87 29.53
N THR A 256 16.10 -25.41 28.64
CA THR A 256 15.85 -25.39 27.19
C THR A 256 14.48 -25.98 26.83
N VAL A 257 14.02 -27.00 27.57
CA VAL A 257 12.70 -27.60 27.37
C VAL A 257 11.58 -26.60 27.70
N SER A 258 11.73 -25.83 28.77
CA SER A 258 10.75 -24.78 29.16
C SER A 258 10.61 -23.73 28.08
N ILE A 259 11.71 -23.33 27.45
CA ILE A 259 11.69 -22.35 26.34
C ILE A 259 10.83 -22.89 25.18
N PHE A 260 11.04 -24.13 24.75
CA PHE A 260 10.23 -24.73 23.67
C PHE A 260 8.75 -24.87 24.05
N VAL A 261 8.46 -25.24 25.29
CA VAL A 261 7.08 -25.33 25.81
C VAL A 261 6.39 -23.96 25.81
N TYR A 262 7.08 -22.90 26.26
CA TYR A 262 6.54 -21.54 26.24
C TYR A 262 6.35 -20.99 24.83
N LEU A 263 7.29 -21.26 23.91
CA LEU A 263 7.15 -20.88 22.50
C LEU A 263 5.97 -21.60 21.84
N PHE A 264 5.79 -22.89 22.10
CA PHE A 264 4.64 -23.64 21.59
C PHE A 264 3.32 -23.13 22.17
N ALA A 265 3.26 -22.87 23.48
CA ALA A 265 2.07 -22.32 24.13
C ALA A 265 1.70 -20.94 23.55
N MET A 266 2.69 -20.06 23.36
CA MET A 266 2.52 -18.76 22.72
C MET A 266 2.00 -18.87 21.28
N PHE A 267 2.64 -19.72 20.48
CA PHE A 267 2.23 -19.97 19.10
C PHE A 267 0.78 -20.48 19.03
N SER A 268 0.42 -21.43 19.88
CA SER A 268 -0.93 -22.00 19.91
C SER A 268 -1.99 -20.94 20.24
N GLY A 269 -1.70 -20.02 21.17
CA GLY A 269 -2.58 -18.91 21.51
C GLY A 269 -2.81 -17.98 20.32
N PHE A 270 -1.74 -17.47 19.72
CA PHE A 270 -1.85 -16.62 18.53
C PHE A 270 -2.62 -17.30 17.41
N TYR A 271 -2.37 -18.59 17.17
CA TYR A 271 -3.04 -19.32 16.12
C TYR A 271 -4.55 -19.49 16.38
N ILE A 272 -4.94 -19.86 17.60
CA ILE A 272 -6.35 -20.01 17.99
C ILE A 272 -7.10 -18.68 17.86
N PHE A 273 -6.57 -17.58 18.41
CA PHE A 273 -7.24 -16.28 18.34
C PHE A 273 -7.34 -15.75 16.91
N GLN A 274 -6.29 -15.94 16.10
CA GLN A 274 -6.29 -15.51 14.71
C GLN A 274 -7.34 -16.27 13.88
N VAL A 275 -7.50 -17.59 14.10
CA VAL A 275 -8.53 -18.41 13.45
C VAL A 275 -9.93 -17.95 13.87
N LEU A 276 -10.16 -17.67 15.15
CA LEU A 276 -11.46 -17.17 15.63
C LEU A 276 -11.83 -15.84 14.97
N GLN A 277 -10.91 -14.86 14.99
CA GLN A 277 -11.15 -13.54 14.41
C GLN A 277 -11.40 -13.60 12.89
N ASN A 278 -10.60 -14.39 12.17
CA ASN A 278 -10.74 -14.53 10.73
C ASN A 278 -11.99 -15.33 10.33
N THR A 279 -12.41 -16.31 11.13
CA THR A 279 -13.66 -17.04 10.90
C THR A 279 -14.86 -16.11 11.03
N THR A 280 -14.91 -15.30 12.09
CA THR A 280 -15.95 -14.29 12.27
C THR A 280 -15.96 -13.28 11.11
N HIS A 281 -14.77 -12.87 10.63
CA HIS A 281 -14.65 -11.99 9.47
C HIS A 281 -15.29 -12.60 8.21
N VAL A 282 -15.01 -13.87 7.89
CA VAL A 282 -15.59 -14.55 6.72
C VAL A 282 -17.12 -14.69 6.85
N ILE A 283 -17.63 -15.02 8.04
CA ILE A 283 -19.08 -15.11 8.28
C ILE A 283 -19.76 -13.76 8.03
N LEU A 284 -19.23 -12.70 8.63
CA LEU A 284 -19.80 -11.35 8.51
C LEU A 284 -19.70 -10.83 7.07
N ALA A 285 -18.58 -11.06 6.39
CA ALA A 285 -18.41 -10.69 4.99
C ALA A 285 -19.42 -11.40 4.07
N GLY A 286 -19.75 -12.67 4.34
CA GLY A 286 -20.81 -13.39 3.61
C GLY A 286 -22.20 -12.78 3.77
N VAL A 287 -22.53 -12.28 4.98
CA VAL A 287 -23.80 -11.58 5.24
C VAL A 287 -23.83 -10.20 4.57
N PHE A 288 -22.75 -9.42 4.69
CA PHE A 288 -22.64 -8.11 4.02
C PHE A 288 -22.67 -8.23 2.50
N SER A 289 -22.09 -9.29 1.94
CA SER A 289 -22.16 -9.60 0.51
C SER A 289 -23.59 -9.85 0.06
N SER A 290 -24.39 -10.54 0.88
CA SER A 290 -25.82 -10.78 0.59
C SER A 290 -26.61 -9.47 0.52
N TRP A 291 -26.33 -8.52 1.43
CA TRP A 291 -26.91 -7.18 1.36
C TRP A 291 -26.44 -6.42 0.12
N TYR A 292 -25.16 -6.52 -0.23
CA TYR A 292 -24.60 -5.81 -1.37
C TYR A 292 -25.27 -6.24 -2.70
N PHE A 293 -25.31 -7.55 -2.97
CA PHE A 293 -25.77 -8.08 -4.27
C PHE A 293 -27.30 -8.28 -4.38
N PHE A 294 -27.99 -8.69 -3.30
CA PHE A 294 -29.37 -9.19 -3.40
C PHE A 294 -30.44 -8.28 -2.83
N ASP A 295 -30.07 -7.22 -2.12
CA ASP A 295 -31.05 -6.42 -1.38
C ASP A 295 -32.07 -5.68 -2.26
N THR A 296 -31.70 -5.40 -3.51
CA THR A 296 -32.56 -4.79 -4.53
C THR A 296 -33.57 -5.80 -5.08
N TYR A 297 -33.26 -7.10 -5.09
CA TYR A 297 -34.18 -8.09 -5.64
C TYR A 297 -35.46 -8.26 -4.79
N PRO A 298 -36.56 -8.79 -5.35
CA PRO A 298 -37.75 -9.15 -4.57
C PRO A 298 -37.43 -10.14 -3.44
N GLU A 299 -38.16 -10.06 -2.31
CA GLU A 299 -37.96 -10.91 -1.12
C GLU A 299 -37.95 -12.42 -1.43
N GLN A 300 -38.70 -12.87 -2.45
CA GLN A 300 -38.76 -14.27 -2.86
C GLN A 300 -37.45 -14.79 -3.48
N SER A 301 -36.62 -13.89 -4.00
CA SER A 301 -35.33 -14.17 -4.64
C SER A 301 -34.13 -13.82 -3.76
N LYS A 302 -34.37 -13.47 -2.49
CA LYS A 302 -33.33 -13.22 -1.48
C LYS A 302 -33.03 -14.48 -0.68
N PRO A 303 -31.77 -14.71 -0.27
CA PRO A 303 -31.45 -15.78 0.66
C PRO A 303 -32.18 -15.55 1.99
N LYS A 304 -33.02 -16.50 2.40
CA LYS A 304 -33.89 -16.36 3.60
C LYS A 304 -33.11 -16.25 4.92
N THR A 305 -31.96 -16.92 5.02
CA THR A 305 -31.13 -16.95 6.23
C THR A 305 -29.64 -16.78 5.88
N PRO A 306 -29.21 -15.57 5.48
CA PRO A 306 -27.85 -15.34 4.96
C PRO A 306 -26.78 -15.64 6.02
N ALA A 307 -27.07 -15.42 7.30
CA ALA A 307 -26.13 -15.72 8.38
C ALA A 307 -25.87 -17.22 8.57
N PHE A 308 -26.90 -18.05 8.51
CA PHE A 308 -26.72 -19.50 8.67
C PHE A 308 -26.00 -20.11 7.47
N GLY A 309 -26.34 -19.66 6.25
CA GLY A 309 -25.60 -20.02 5.04
C GLY A 309 -24.13 -19.62 5.10
N ALA A 310 -23.84 -18.38 5.51
CA ALA A 310 -22.46 -17.89 5.67
C ALA A 310 -21.68 -18.65 6.76
N ILE A 311 -22.31 -19.00 7.89
CA ILE A 311 -21.71 -19.83 8.95
C ILE A 311 -21.38 -21.22 8.41
N ARG A 312 -22.34 -21.89 7.77
CA ARG A 312 -22.13 -23.20 7.16
C ARG A 312 -20.97 -23.12 6.18
N ARG A 313 -20.93 -22.10 5.33
CA ARG A 313 -19.87 -21.90 4.34
C ARG A 313 -18.49 -21.67 4.97
N ALA A 314 -18.42 -20.88 6.04
CA ALA A 314 -17.17 -20.60 6.74
C ALA A 314 -16.54 -21.86 7.36
N PHE A 315 -17.35 -22.76 7.94
CA PHE A 315 -16.88 -23.99 8.58
C PHE A 315 -16.71 -25.19 7.63
N THR A 316 -17.25 -25.12 6.41
CA THR A 316 -17.13 -26.20 5.41
C THR A 316 -16.11 -25.82 4.33
N TYR A 317 -16.51 -25.00 3.36
CA TYR A 317 -15.70 -24.68 2.18
C TYR A 317 -14.47 -23.84 2.51
N CYS A 318 -14.59 -22.87 3.43
CA CYS A 318 -13.55 -21.86 3.66
C CYS A 318 -12.63 -22.15 4.87
N PHE A 319 -12.94 -23.14 5.71
CA PHE A 319 -12.26 -23.30 7.00
C PHE A 319 -10.76 -23.61 6.85
N GLY A 320 -10.38 -24.48 5.91
CA GLY A 320 -8.97 -24.78 5.63
C GLY A 320 -8.19 -23.53 5.16
N SER A 321 -8.79 -22.74 4.28
CA SER A 321 -8.24 -21.47 3.79
C SER A 321 -8.04 -20.45 4.92
N ILE A 322 -8.99 -20.37 5.86
CA ILE A 322 -8.91 -19.53 7.06
C ILE A 322 -7.78 -20.02 7.98
N CYS A 323 -7.66 -21.33 8.19
CA CYS A 323 -6.58 -21.93 8.98
C CYS A 323 -5.21 -21.67 8.35
N PHE A 324 -5.09 -21.68 7.02
CA PHE A 324 -3.83 -21.42 6.32
C PHE A 324 -3.37 -19.96 6.48
N GLY A 325 -4.24 -19.00 6.18
CA GLY A 325 -3.89 -17.57 6.31
C GLY A 325 -3.61 -17.17 7.77
N SER A 326 -4.33 -17.78 8.73
CA SER A 326 -4.07 -17.59 10.17
C SER A 326 -2.74 -18.21 10.64
N LEU A 327 -2.32 -19.33 10.03
CA LEU A 327 -1.06 -20.00 10.36
C LEU A 327 0.15 -19.13 9.98
N LEU A 328 0.11 -18.51 8.80
CA LEU A 328 1.18 -17.63 8.34
C LEU A 328 1.38 -16.43 9.27
N VAL A 329 0.28 -15.79 9.69
CA VAL A 329 0.32 -14.64 10.61
C VAL A 329 0.85 -15.06 11.99
N SER A 330 0.33 -16.16 12.54
CA SER A 330 0.73 -16.63 13.89
C SER A 330 2.18 -17.10 13.98
N LEU A 331 2.74 -17.69 12.92
CA LEU A 331 4.16 -18.04 12.86
C LEU A 331 5.05 -16.78 12.94
N VAL A 332 4.69 -15.73 12.19
CA VAL A 332 5.45 -14.48 12.18
C VAL A 332 5.29 -13.70 13.48
N GLN A 333 4.10 -13.72 14.08
CA GLN A 333 3.86 -13.18 15.43
C GLN A 333 4.73 -13.86 16.48
N THR A 334 4.79 -15.20 16.45
CA THR A 334 5.63 -15.97 17.37
C THR A 334 7.10 -15.65 17.17
N LEU A 335 7.56 -15.57 15.90
CA LEU A 335 8.92 -15.18 15.58
C LEU A 335 9.24 -13.78 16.09
N ARG A 336 8.38 -12.78 15.82
CA ARG A 336 8.55 -11.40 16.29
C ARG A 336 8.67 -11.35 17.81
N MET A 337 7.77 -12.02 18.53
CA MET A 337 7.79 -12.02 19.99
C MET A 337 9.03 -12.73 20.55
N SER A 338 9.46 -13.83 19.92
CA SER A 338 10.71 -14.49 20.30
C SER A 338 11.93 -13.57 20.10
N LEU A 339 11.99 -12.80 19.01
CA LEU A 339 13.04 -11.81 18.76
C LEU A 339 13.01 -10.67 19.78
N GLN A 340 11.83 -10.25 20.23
CA GLN A 340 11.69 -9.25 21.30
C GLN A 340 12.21 -9.76 22.65
N LEU A 341 11.98 -11.03 22.98
CA LEU A 341 12.54 -11.67 24.17
C LEU A 341 14.06 -11.79 24.08
N VAL A 342 14.60 -12.17 22.92
CA VAL A 342 16.06 -12.20 22.71
C VAL A 342 16.65 -10.80 22.84
N LYS A 343 16.00 -9.80 22.26
CA LYS A 343 16.42 -8.39 22.34
C LYS A 343 16.46 -7.89 23.78
N SER A 344 15.42 -8.15 24.58
CA SER A 344 15.38 -7.71 25.98
C SER A 344 16.49 -8.37 26.81
N ARG A 345 16.80 -9.65 26.56
CA ARG A 345 17.92 -10.35 27.19
C ARG A 345 19.28 -9.82 26.77
N LEU A 346 19.49 -9.53 25.48
CA LEU A 346 20.74 -8.91 25.01
C LEU A 346 20.93 -7.50 25.59
N GLN A 347 19.84 -6.75 25.78
CA GLN A 347 19.88 -5.45 26.43
C GLN A 347 20.25 -5.55 27.91
N SER A 348 19.73 -6.55 28.64
CA SER A 348 20.10 -6.76 30.04
C SER A 348 21.56 -7.17 30.21
N ILE A 349 22.09 -8.05 29.34
CA ILE A 349 23.51 -8.44 29.34
C ILE A 349 24.39 -7.21 29.11
N ARG A 350 24.05 -6.38 28.11
CA ARG A 350 24.79 -5.14 27.84
C ARG A 350 24.80 -4.17 29.02
N GLN A 351 23.70 -4.07 29.76
CA GLN A 351 23.63 -3.21 30.94
C GLN A 351 24.56 -3.70 32.06
N GLN A 352 24.75 -5.01 32.20
CA GLN A 352 25.69 -5.63 33.15
C GLN A 352 27.15 -5.51 32.68
N ASP A 353 27.43 -5.73 31.39
CA ASP A 353 28.79 -5.72 30.84
C ASP A 353 29.45 -4.33 30.76
N ASN A 354 28.68 -3.23 30.80
CA ASN A 354 29.25 -1.87 30.80
C ASN A 354 30.14 -1.59 32.03
N GLU A 355 30.12 -2.44 33.05
CA GLU A 355 31.02 -2.36 34.21
C GLU A 355 32.34 -3.14 34.04
N SER A 356 32.51 -3.99 33.01
CA SER A 356 33.74 -4.78 32.80
C SER A 356 34.09 -5.07 31.33
N ASN A 357 35.19 -4.44 30.85
CA ASN A 357 35.95 -4.68 29.60
C ASN A 357 35.26 -4.49 28.21
N GLY A 358 35.95 -3.76 27.32
CA GLY A 358 35.39 -3.20 26.09
C GLY A 358 35.19 -4.13 24.87
N ASP A 359 35.79 -5.32 24.81
CA ASP A 359 35.73 -6.17 23.59
C ASP A 359 34.43 -6.98 23.46
N ALA A 360 33.80 -7.38 24.57
CA ALA A 360 32.48 -8.03 24.56
C ALA A 360 31.35 -7.08 24.12
N SER A 361 31.57 -5.77 24.29
CA SER A 361 30.58 -4.74 23.97
C SER A 361 30.29 -4.61 22.47
N LEU A 362 31.29 -4.85 21.60
CA LEU A 362 31.15 -4.75 20.15
C LEU A 362 30.30 -5.89 19.57
N LEU A 363 30.56 -7.14 19.98
CA LEU A 363 29.80 -8.31 19.51
C LEU A 363 28.32 -8.23 19.93
N THR A 364 28.06 -7.85 21.19
CA THR A 364 26.69 -7.64 21.71
C THR A 364 25.98 -6.49 20.98
N CYS A 365 26.71 -5.44 20.58
CA CYS A 365 26.18 -4.35 19.76
C CYS A 365 25.76 -4.83 18.36
N PHE A 366 26.62 -5.58 17.67
CA PHE A 366 26.31 -6.15 16.35
C PHE A 366 25.11 -7.11 16.40
N LEU A 367 25.05 -7.98 17.40
CA LEU A 367 23.92 -8.89 17.62
C LEU A 367 22.62 -8.13 17.90
N LEU A 368 22.67 -7.09 18.74
CA LEU A 368 21.50 -6.26 19.03
C LEU A 368 21.00 -5.52 17.78
N CYS A 369 21.90 -4.98 16.96
CA CYS A 369 21.55 -4.35 15.67
C CYS A 369 20.90 -5.36 14.73
N PHE A 370 21.48 -6.56 14.59
CA PHE A 370 20.94 -7.62 13.74
C PHE A 370 19.54 -8.08 14.19
N VAL A 371 19.36 -8.36 15.47
CA VAL A 371 18.06 -8.75 16.05
C VAL A 371 17.02 -7.63 15.87
N THR A 372 17.43 -6.37 16.02
CA THR A 372 16.52 -5.22 15.81
C THR A 372 16.06 -5.12 14.35
N ILE A 373 16.95 -5.37 13.38
CA ILE A 373 16.58 -5.39 11.96
C ILE A 373 15.63 -6.56 11.67
N LEU A 374 15.90 -7.76 12.20
CA LEU A 374 15.01 -8.91 12.04
C LEU A 374 13.63 -8.68 12.68
N GLU A 375 13.60 -8.08 13.88
CA GLU A 375 12.34 -7.73 14.57
C GLU A 375 11.53 -6.73 13.74
N TRP A 376 12.20 -5.74 13.12
CA TRP A 376 11.57 -4.77 12.24
C TRP A 376 10.98 -5.44 10.99
N ILE A 377 11.75 -6.31 10.31
CA ILE A 377 11.28 -7.06 9.14
C ILE A 377 10.07 -7.93 9.50
N ALA A 378 10.14 -8.66 10.63
CA ALA A 378 9.04 -9.51 11.08
C ALA A 378 7.77 -8.70 11.38
N ARG A 379 7.91 -7.53 12.00
CA ARG A 379 6.80 -6.63 12.32
C ARG A 379 6.12 -6.07 11.07
N GLU A 380 6.90 -5.60 10.09
CA GLU A 380 6.35 -5.13 8.82
C GLU A 380 5.66 -6.27 8.09
N PHE A 381 6.29 -7.45 8.02
CA PHE A 381 5.70 -8.61 7.35
C PHE A 381 4.40 -9.07 8.01
N GLU A 382 4.32 -9.05 9.34
CA GLU A 382 3.08 -9.28 10.10
C GLU A 382 1.97 -8.28 9.68
N TYR A 383 2.28 -6.98 9.69
CA TYR A 383 1.34 -5.93 9.33
C TYR A 383 0.79 -6.11 7.91
N TRP A 384 1.66 -6.34 6.94
CA TRP A 384 1.26 -6.53 5.54
C TRP A 384 0.41 -7.78 5.34
N MET A 385 0.77 -8.89 6.00
CA MET A 385 -0.03 -10.10 5.92
C MET A 385 -1.41 -9.92 6.53
N GLN A 386 -1.53 -9.32 7.72
CA GLN A 386 -2.83 -9.05 8.34
C GLN A 386 -3.68 -8.12 7.47
N TRP A 387 -3.07 -7.05 6.97
CA TRP A 387 -3.72 -6.08 6.08
C TRP A 387 -4.25 -6.74 4.82
N PHE A 388 -3.47 -7.61 4.20
CA PHE A 388 -3.88 -8.28 2.96
C PHE A 388 -4.90 -9.39 3.20
N ASN A 389 -4.74 -10.15 4.27
CA ASN A 389 -5.62 -11.25 4.65
C ASN A 389 -7.07 -10.80 4.81
N ARG A 390 -7.32 -9.62 5.41
CA ARG A 390 -8.70 -9.12 5.57
C ARG A 390 -9.43 -8.98 4.22
N TYR A 391 -8.75 -8.47 3.19
CA TYR A 391 -9.33 -8.35 1.85
C TYR A 391 -9.51 -9.71 1.19
N ALA A 392 -8.48 -10.56 1.28
CA ALA A 392 -8.54 -11.91 0.73
C ALA A 392 -9.68 -12.73 1.36
N TYR A 393 -9.94 -12.57 2.67
CA TYR A 393 -11.03 -13.25 3.37
C TYR A 393 -12.42 -12.74 2.99
N SER A 394 -12.58 -11.43 2.73
CA SER A 394 -13.85 -10.92 2.19
C SER A 394 -14.10 -11.46 0.77
N TYR A 395 -13.09 -11.50 -0.10
CA TYR A 395 -13.23 -12.10 -1.43
C TYR A 395 -13.51 -13.61 -1.35
N LEU A 396 -12.79 -14.34 -0.48
CA LEU A 396 -13.02 -15.74 -0.15
C LEU A 396 -14.47 -15.98 0.31
N SER A 397 -15.04 -15.08 1.12
CA SER A 397 -16.42 -15.21 1.60
C SER A 397 -17.46 -15.11 0.48
N MET A 398 -17.16 -14.36 -0.59
CA MET A 398 -18.05 -14.19 -1.74
C MET A 398 -17.99 -15.39 -2.68
N TYR A 399 -16.77 -15.83 -3.03
CA TYR A 399 -16.54 -16.78 -4.13
C TYR A 399 -16.08 -18.17 -3.70
N GLY A 400 -15.60 -18.34 -2.46
CA GLY A 400 -15.27 -19.67 -1.92
C GLY A 400 -14.10 -20.38 -2.60
N LYS A 401 -13.16 -19.64 -3.21
CA LYS A 401 -11.92 -20.17 -3.81
C LYS A 401 -10.88 -20.57 -2.73
N PRO A 402 -9.82 -21.35 -3.02
CA PRO A 402 -8.74 -21.59 -2.05
C PRO A 402 -7.98 -20.29 -1.72
N TYR A 403 -7.31 -20.24 -0.55
CA TYR A 403 -6.73 -18.98 -0.04
C TYR A 403 -5.77 -18.29 -1.01
N LEU A 404 -4.83 -19.03 -1.62
CA LEU A 404 -3.84 -18.46 -2.54
C LEU A 404 -4.48 -17.87 -3.81
N ALA A 405 -5.54 -18.50 -4.31
CA ALA A 405 -6.29 -17.99 -5.46
C ALA A 405 -7.07 -16.73 -5.07
N SER A 406 -7.78 -16.75 -3.94
CA SER A 406 -8.50 -15.57 -3.43
C SER A 406 -7.55 -14.39 -3.17
N ALA A 407 -6.38 -14.65 -2.60
CA ALA A 407 -5.32 -13.66 -2.42
C ALA A 407 -4.90 -13.04 -3.76
N ARG A 408 -4.52 -13.87 -4.73
CA ARG A 408 -4.09 -13.41 -6.06
C ARG A 408 -5.17 -12.57 -6.74
N ASP A 409 -6.40 -13.07 -6.81
CA ASP A 409 -7.53 -12.39 -7.46
C ASP A 409 -7.81 -11.05 -6.77
N THR A 410 -7.79 -11.02 -5.43
CA THR A 410 -7.98 -9.78 -4.66
C THR A 410 -6.89 -8.76 -4.98
N PHE A 411 -5.63 -9.17 -5.04
CA PHE A 411 -4.51 -8.29 -5.38
C PHE A 411 -4.66 -7.70 -6.78
N GLU A 412 -5.02 -8.54 -7.75
CA GLU A 412 -5.24 -8.12 -9.12
C GLU A 412 -6.41 -7.14 -9.21
N ILE A 413 -7.56 -7.45 -8.61
CA ILE A 413 -8.75 -6.59 -8.58
C ILE A 413 -8.43 -5.21 -7.96
N LEU A 414 -7.77 -5.19 -6.81
CA LEU A 414 -7.40 -3.95 -6.12
C LEU A 414 -6.48 -3.08 -6.99
N LYS A 415 -5.52 -3.69 -7.69
CA LYS A 415 -4.59 -3.02 -8.59
C LYS A 415 -5.27 -2.50 -9.86
N TYR A 416 -6.15 -3.30 -10.48
CA TYR A 416 -6.80 -2.96 -11.75
C TYR A 416 -7.88 -1.87 -11.59
N LYS A 417 -8.56 -1.80 -10.44
CA LYS A 417 -9.67 -0.87 -10.20
C LYS A 417 -9.30 0.38 -9.41
N GLY A 418 -8.05 0.55 -8.97
CA GLY A 418 -7.58 1.73 -8.23
C GLY A 418 -8.29 1.94 -6.89
N MET A 419 -8.69 0.84 -6.23
CA MET A 419 -9.39 0.89 -4.94
C MET A 419 -8.46 1.06 -3.75
N ASP A 420 -7.16 1.00 -3.97
CA ASP A 420 -6.13 1.34 -3.00
C ASP A 420 -6.35 2.74 -2.40
N ILE A 421 -6.84 3.70 -3.20
CA ILE A 421 -7.19 5.05 -2.75
C ILE A 421 -8.33 5.02 -1.71
N LEU A 422 -9.41 4.29 -2.00
CA LEU A 422 -10.57 4.18 -1.13
C LEU A 422 -10.20 3.54 0.22
N ILE A 423 -9.31 2.55 0.15
CA ILE A 423 -8.79 1.83 1.32
C ILE A 423 -7.92 2.76 2.17
N ASN A 424 -7.06 3.55 1.54
CA ASN A 424 -6.17 4.50 2.20
C ASN A 424 -6.93 5.55 3.01
N ASP A 425 -7.96 6.12 2.41
CA ASP A 425 -8.69 7.23 3.03
C ASP A 425 -9.70 6.78 4.10
N SER A 426 -9.88 5.47 4.29
CA SER A 426 -10.72 4.92 5.35
C SER A 426 -10.02 4.97 6.71
N LEU A 427 -10.68 5.66 7.64
CA LEU A 427 -10.25 5.82 9.03
C LEU A 427 -10.96 4.83 9.98
N ILE A 428 -11.77 3.90 9.44
CA ILE A 428 -12.59 2.98 10.24
C ILE A 428 -11.70 2.05 11.09
N GLY A 429 -10.70 1.40 10.50
CA GLY A 429 -9.78 0.51 11.24
C GLY A 429 -9.02 1.23 12.37
N SER A 430 -8.61 2.48 12.13
CA SER A 430 -7.96 3.32 13.15
C SER A 430 -8.92 3.70 14.29
N ALA A 431 -10.17 4.06 13.95
CA ALA A 431 -11.21 4.35 14.95
C ALA A 431 -11.45 3.16 15.88
N ILE A 432 -11.55 1.94 15.32
CA ILE A 432 -11.74 0.70 16.08
C ILE A 432 -10.58 0.47 17.05
N SER A 433 -9.36 0.75 16.60
CA SER A 433 -8.16 0.61 17.43
C SER A 433 -8.17 1.58 18.62
N PHE A 434 -8.55 2.85 18.41
CA PHE A 434 -8.65 3.83 19.50
C PHE A 434 -9.74 3.47 20.51
N TYR A 435 -10.88 2.95 20.06
CA TYR A 435 -11.90 2.44 20.98
C TYR A 435 -11.46 1.20 21.76
N SER A 436 -10.72 0.30 21.13
CA SER A 436 -10.16 -0.86 21.81
C SER A 436 -9.15 -0.45 22.89
N LEU A 437 -8.34 0.59 22.62
CA LEU A 437 -7.45 1.19 23.62
C LEU A 437 -8.21 1.88 24.77
N LEU A 438 -9.31 2.58 24.48
CA LEU A 438 -10.17 3.15 25.51
C LEU A 438 -10.76 2.06 26.41
N SER A 439 -11.25 0.97 25.82
CA SER A 439 -11.81 -0.15 26.58
C SER A 439 -10.75 -0.81 27.46
N MET A 440 -9.52 -0.93 26.95
CA MET A 440 -8.38 -1.37 27.74
C MET A 440 -8.09 -0.42 28.91
N GLY A 441 -8.14 0.90 28.71
CA GLY A 441 -7.99 1.89 29.78
C GLY A 441 -9.07 1.80 30.86
N ILE A 442 -10.34 1.62 30.47
CA ILE A 442 -11.45 1.39 31.41
C ILE A 442 -11.23 0.10 32.20
N THR A 443 -10.82 -0.97 31.52
CA THR A 443 -10.53 -2.25 32.17
C THR A 443 -9.38 -2.11 33.18
N GLY A 444 -8.34 -1.36 32.85
CA GLY A 444 -7.24 -1.02 33.77
C GLY A 444 -7.70 -0.21 34.98
N LEU A 445 -8.62 0.75 34.79
CA LEU A 445 -9.19 1.53 35.89
C LEU A 445 -10.04 0.65 36.82
N VAL A 446 -10.90 -0.20 36.27
CA VAL A 446 -11.72 -1.14 37.05
C VAL A 446 -10.80 -2.09 37.83
N LEU A 447 -9.76 -2.62 37.19
CA LEU A 447 -8.74 -3.42 37.87
C LEU A 447 -8.12 -2.65 39.03
N TYR A 448 -7.66 -1.42 38.82
CA TYR A 448 -7.06 -0.59 39.88
C TYR A 448 -8.01 -0.36 41.06
N ILE A 449 -9.28 -0.04 40.81
CA ILE A 449 -10.29 0.14 41.87
C ILE A 449 -10.50 -1.19 42.64
N THR A 450 -10.57 -2.30 41.91
CA THR A 450 -10.72 -3.62 42.55
C THR A 450 -9.49 -4.01 43.36
N PHE A 451 -8.28 -3.63 42.92
CA PHE A 451 -7.03 -3.82 43.66
C PHE A 451 -6.99 -3.00 44.95
N GLN A 452 -7.44 -1.75 44.93
CA GLN A 452 -7.51 -0.91 46.14
C GLN A 452 -8.53 -1.44 47.17
N GLY A 453 -9.62 -2.07 46.70
CA GLY A 453 -10.67 -2.63 47.57
C GLY A 453 -10.31 -3.97 48.22
N SER A 454 -9.32 -4.69 47.70
CA SER A 454 -8.83 -5.96 48.25
C SER A 454 -7.45 -5.74 48.87
N ASN A 455 -7.21 -6.20 50.11
CA ASN A 455 -5.89 -6.11 50.78
C ASN A 455 -4.84 -7.01 50.09
N LEU A 456 -4.40 -6.62 48.89
CA LEU A 456 -3.68 -7.42 47.92
C LEU A 456 -2.17 -7.15 47.89
N GLN A 457 -1.63 -6.48 48.92
CA GLN A 457 -0.20 -6.14 49.04
C GLN A 457 0.75 -7.35 49.14
N GLU A 458 0.23 -8.58 49.20
CA GLU A 458 1.01 -9.82 49.32
C GLU A 458 1.36 -10.48 47.97
N MET A 459 0.98 -9.90 46.82
CA MET A 459 1.35 -10.46 45.51
C MET A 459 2.80 -10.11 45.13
N GLY A 460 3.54 -11.11 44.65
CA GLY A 460 4.82 -10.89 44.01
C GLY A 460 4.69 -9.89 42.83
N PRO A 461 5.56 -8.87 42.72
CA PRO A 461 5.44 -7.82 41.71
C PRO A 461 5.48 -8.36 40.26
N GLU A 462 6.14 -9.50 40.04
CA GLU A 462 6.26 -10.13 38.73
C GLU A 462 4.94 -10.75 38.24
N MET A 463 4.21 -11.47 39.10
CA MET A 463 2.91 -12.06 38.75
C MET A 463 1.84 -10.98 38.53
N LEU A 464 1.87 -9.90 39.33
CA LEU A 464 0.98 -8.76 39.13
C LEU A 464 1.21 -8.12 37.76
N THR A 465 2.47 -7.98 37.36
CA THR A 465 2.86 -7.38 36.08
C THR A 465 2.42 -8.26 34.91
N ILE A 466 2.76 -9.56 34.93
CA ILE A 466 2.39 -10.50 33.86
C ILE A 466 0.87 -10.65 33.74
N GLY A 467 0.18 -10.74 34.88
CA GLY A 467 -1.28 -10.73 34.93
C GLY A 467 -1.83 -9.47 34.29
N LEU A 468 -1.47 -8.29 34.81
CA LEU A 468 -1.98 -7.00 34.35
C LEU A 468 -1.80 -6.79 32.85
N PHE A 469 -0.59 -6.99 32.32
CA PHE A 469 -0.32 -6.83 30.89
C PHE A 469 -1.02 -7.91 30.05
N GLY A 470 -1.01 -9.18 30.46
CA GLY A 470 -1.67 -10.27 29.74
C GLY A 470 -3.19 -10.11 29.69
N GLY A 471 -3.81 -9.71 30.80
CA GLY A 471 -5.24 -9.50 30.90
C GLY A 471 -5.74 -8.28 30.13
N LEU A 472 -4.97 -7.18 30.12
CA LEU A 472 -5.29 -6.00 29.31
C LEU A 472 -5.17 -6.30 27.81
N LEU A 473 -4.24 -7.16 27.41
CA LEU A 473 -4.08 -7.60 26.02
C LEU A 473 -5.27 -8.48 25.59
N VAL A 474 -5.72 -9.41 26.45
CA VAL A 474 -6.95 -10.19 26.24
C VAL A 474 -8.17 -9.26 26.12
N ALA A 475 -8.28 -8.26 26.99
CA ALA A 475 -9.36 -7.27 26.94
C ALA A 475 -9.42 -6.53 25.59
N TYR A 476 -8.25 -6.11 25.09
CA TYR A 476 -8.12 -5.50 23.76
C TYR A 476 -8.63 -6.45 22.65
N PHE A 477 -8.23 -7.72 22.67
CA PHE A 477 -8.66 -8.69 21.66
C PHE A 477 -10.18 -8.95 21.66
N ILE A 478 -10.81 -9.04 22.84
CA ILE A 478 -12.27 -9.24 22.95
C ILE A 478 -13.02 -8.07 22.28
N VAL A 479 -12.63 -6.84 22.60
CA VAL A 479 -13.27 -5.63 22.06
C VAL A 479 -12.99 -5.48 20.57
N SER A 480 -11.74 -5.69 20.15
CA SER A 480 -11.33 -5.63 18.75
C SER A 480 -12.13 -6.62 17.91
N THR A 481 -12.28 -7.87 18.35
CA THR A 481 -13.06 -8.90 17.64
C THR A 481 -14.54 -8.50 17.48
N THR A 482 -15.11 -7.90 18.52
CA THR A 482 -16.54 -7.52 18.54
C THR A 482 -16.83 -6.37 17.57
N ILE A 483 -15.97 -5.35 17.54
CA ILE A 483 -16.15 -4.16 16.71
C ILE A 483 -15.63 -4.39 15.28
N ASN A 484 -14.83 -5.45 15.05
CA ASN A 484 -14.32 -5.84 13.73
C ASN A 484 -15.42 -5.98 12.66
N CYS A 485 -16.68 -6.24 13.04
CA CYS A 485 -17.82 -6.25 12.14
C CYS A 485 -17.94 -4.98 11.28
N LEU A 486 -17.54 -3.83 11.80
CA LEU A 486 -17.60 -2.56 11.08
C LEU A 486 -16.54 -2.49 9.97
N ASP A 487 -15.31 -2.95 10.28
CA ASP A 487 -14.22 -3.02 9.29
C ASP A 487 -14.56 -4.05 8.21
N VAL A 488 -15.08 -5.22 8.60
CA VAL A 488 -15.52 -6.27 7.66
C VAL A 488 -16.57 -5.73 6.68
N GLY A 489 -17.56 -4.97 7.17
CA GLY A 489 -18.57 -4.36 6.32
C GLY A 489 -17.97 -3.40 5.29
N PHE A 490 -17.06 -2.53 5.74
CA PHE A 490 -16.33 -1.62 4.85
C PHE A 490 -15.51 -2.37 3.79
N VAL A 491 -14.66 -3.32 4.22
CA VAL A 491 -13.80 -4.12 3.34
C VAL A 491 -14.62 -4.89 2.30
N THR A 492 -15.74 -5.47 2.72
CA THR A 492 -16.64 -6.23 1.84
C THR A 492 -17.29 -5.32 0.80
N PHE A 493 -17.75 -4.13 1.18
CA PHE A 493 -18.29 -3.16 0.22
C PHE A 493 -17.23 -2.66 -0.74
N THR A 494 -16.01 -2.40 -0.27
CA THR A 494 -14.89 -2.06 -1.15
C THR A 494 -14.69 -3.14 -2.21
N ILE A 495 -14.55 -4.42 -1.82
CA ILE A 495 -14.40 -5.52 -2.79
C ILE A 495 -15.60 -5.63 -3.73
N GLY A 496 -16.82 -5.52 -3.21
CA GLY A 496 -18.05 -5.50 -4.02
C GLY A 496 -18.02 -4.41 -5.08
N LEU A 497 -17.61 -3.19 -4.71
CA LEU A 497 -17.52 -2.03 -5.61
C LEU A 497 -16.46 -2.21 -6.72
N ALA A 498 -15.37 -2.94 -6.46
CA ALA A 498 -14.43 -3.26 -7.55
C ALA A 498 -14.97 -4.34 -8.49
N VAL A 499 -15.64 -5.36 -7.96
CA VAL A 499 -16.07 -6.50 -8.77
C VAL A 499 -17.29 -6.12 -9.61
N ASP A 500 -18.34 -5.59 -8.98
CA ASP A 500 -19.57 -5.20 -9.67
C ASP A 500 -20.16 -3.89 -9.11
N PRO A 501 -19.67 -2.72 -9.57
CA PRO A 501 -20.23 -1.43 -9.15
C PRO A 501 -21.69 -1.24 -9.61
N GLU A 502 -22.13 -1.93 -10.65
CA GLU A 502 -23.50 -1.80 -11.16
C GLU A 502 -24.51 -2.39 -10.18
N ALA A 503 -24.14 -3.48 -9.50
CA ALA A 503 -24.96 -4.09 -8.44
C ALA A 503 -25.28 -3.09 -7.31
N PHE A 504 -24.38 -2.16 -6.99
CA PHE A 504 -24.61 -1.11 -5.99
C PHE A 504 -25.61 -0.05 -6.44
N THR A 505 -25.58 0.30 -7.74
CA THR A 505 -26.42 1.37 -8.33
C THR A 505 -27.76 0.88 -8.87
N ARG A 506 -28.00 -0.44 -8.87
CA ARG A 506 -29.22 -1.02 -9.41
C ARG A 506 -30.45 -0.52 -8.66
N THR A 507 -31.40 0.06 -9.38
CA THR A 507 -32.75 0.38 -8.90
C THR A 507 -33.75 -0.57 -9.52
N ASP A 508 -34.73 -1.02 -8.75
CA ASP A 508 -35.80 -1.86 -9.25
C ASP A 508 -36.60 -1.10 -10.31
N ALA A 509 -36.93 -1.77 -11.41
CA ALA A 509 -37.58 -1.17 -12.58
C ALA A 509 -39.06 -0.74 -12.35
N GLY A 510 -39.45 -0.41 -11.12
CA GLY A 510 -40.82 0.00 -10.82
C GLY A 510 -41.09 0.61 -9.44
N ASN A 511 -40.22 0.45 -8.43
CA ASN A 511 -40.37 1.11 -7.13
C ASN A 511 -39.00 1.40 -6.49
N ALA A 512 -38.63 2.67 -6.37
CA ALA A 512 -37.42 3.05 -5.64
C ALA A 512 -37.64 2.81 -4.13
N THR A 513 -37.02 1.78 -3.57
CA THR A 513 -37.00 1.57 -2.11
C THR A 513 -36.13 2.65 -1.44
N ALA A 514 -36.44 3.05 -0.20
CA ALA A 514 -35.66 4.05 0.54
C ALA A 514 -34.16 3.68 0.61
N THR A 515 -33.85 2.39 0.72
CA THR A 515 -32.47 1.87 0.69
C THR A 515 -31.78 2.03 -0.66
N SER A 516 -32.49 1.87 -1.78
CA SER A 516 -31.92 2.10 -3.12
C SER A 516 -31.57 3.59 -3.35
N ILE A 517 -32.39 4.50 -2.81
CA ILE A 517 -32.14 5.95 -2.86
C ILE A 517 -30.95 6.31 -1.99
N GLU A 518 -30.85 5.77 -0.78
CA GLU A 518 -29.68 5.97 0.09
C GLU A 518 -28.38 5.49 -0.55
N ARG A 519 -28.38 4.32 -1.21
CA ARG A 519 -27.24 3.80 -1.97
C ARG A 519 -26.84 4.71 -3.12
N LEU A 520 -27.81 5.20 -3.89
CA LEU A 520 -27.56 6.13 -4.99
C LEU A 520 -27.01 7.47 -4.49
N GLN A 521 -27.56 8.03 -3.42
CA GLN A 521 -27.04 9.24 -2.79
C GLN A 521 -25.63 9.04 -2.23
N ALA A 522 -25.37 7.88 -1.61
CA ALA A 522 -24.05 7.54 -1.13
C ALA A 522 -23.07 7.34 -2.29
N TRP A 523 -23.50 6.70 -3.38
CA TRP A 523 -22.73 6.55 -4.62
C TRP A 523 -22.40 7.88 -5.27
N GLU A 524 -23.37 8.80 -5.35
CA GLU A 524 -23.17 10.14 -5.88
C GLU A 524 -22.18 10.94 -5.01
N LYS A 525 -22.33 10.90 -3.69
CA LYS A 525 -21.38 11.51 -2.76
C LYS A 525 -19.99 10.88 -2.87
N MET A 526 -19.90 9.55 -2.99
CA MET A 526 -18.64 8.85 -3.23
C MET A 526 -18.01 9.27 -4.56
N ASN A 527 -18.79 9.52 -5.61
CA ASN A 527 -18.28 10.03 -6.88
C ASN A 527 -17.84 11.49 -6.84
N VAL A 528 -18.45 12.32 -5.97
CA VAL A 528 -17.96 13.67 -5.69
C VAL A 528 -16.58 13.58 -5.01
N TYR A 529 -16.41 12.67 -4.06
CA TYR A 529 -15.12 12.42 -3.44
C TYR A 529 -14.13 11.75 -4.41
N TYR A 530 -14.56 10.80 -5.26
CA TYR A 530 -13.74 9.94 -6.13
C TYR A 530 -14.33 9.84 -7.56
N PRO A 531 -14.07 10.81 -8.44
CA PRO A 531 -14.66 10.89 -9.79
C PRO A 531 -14.08 9.88 -10.80
N GLY A 532 -13.09 9.08 -10.41
CA GLY A 532 -12.43 8.06 -11.25
C GLY A 532 -13.27 6.81 -11.53
N ILE A 533 -14.44 6.66 -10.91
CA ILE A 533 -15.28 5.46 -11.10
C ILE A 533 -16.05 5.49 -12.46
N ARG A 534 -16.05 6.63 -13.18
CA ARG A 534 -16.60 6.77 -14.54
C ARG A 534 -15.52 7.20 -15.55
N GLU A 535 -14.70 6.27 -16.04
CA GLU A 535 -13.79 6.58 -17.14
C GLU A 535 -14.49 6.46 -18.51
N ARG A 536 -15.18 7.52 -18.94
CA ARG A 536 -15.67 7.68 -20.33
C ARG A 536 -15.59 9.12 -20.88
N LYS A 537 -14.59 9.92 -20.45
CA LYS A 537 -14.50 11.35 -20.85
C LYS A 537 -13.32 11.75 -21.75
N PHE A 538 -12.32 10.89 -21.99
CA PHE A 538 -11.11 11.28 -22.75
C PHE A 538 -10.90 10.56 -24.09
N SER A 539 -11.78 9.62 -24.47
CA SER A 539 -11.70 8.90 -25.75
C SER A 539 -11.87 9.80 -26.99
N VAL A 540 -12.45 11.00 -26.82
CA VAL A 540 -12.61 12.01 -27.89
C VAL A 540 -11.27 12.50 -28.44
N TYR A 541 -10.19 12.42 -27.65
CA TYR A 541 -8.83 12.86 -28.04
C TYR A 541 -7.96 11.70 -28.56
N SER A 542 -8.59 10.56 -28.90
CA SER A 542 -7.95 9.47 -29.63
C SER A 542 -8.01 9.72 -31.14
N ASP A 543 -6.98 9.29 -31.86
CA ASP A 543 -6.99 9.34 -33.31
C ASP A 543 -8.00 8.34 -33.87
N LYS A 544 -9.04 8.83 -34.55
CA LYS A 544 -10.17 8.00 -35.02
C LYS A 544 -9.74 6.90 -35.99
N THR A 545 -8.65 7.10 -36.73
CA THR A 545 -8.15 6.13 -37.71
C THR A 545 -7.35 5.02 -37.06
N THR A 546 -6.57 5.32 -36.01
CA THR A 546 -5.63 4.36 -35.42
C THR A 546 -6.03 3.87 -34.03
N GLY A 547 -7.00 4.53 -33.38
CA GLY A 547 -7.42 4.29 -31.99
C GLY A 547 -6.42 4.79 -30.94
N ILE A 548 -5.29 5.38 -31.36
CA ILE A 548 -4.21 5.76 -30.45
C ILE A 548 -4.50 7.12 -29.82
N SER A 549 -4.34 7.22 -28.51
CA SER A 549 -4.37 8.48 -27.77
C SER A 549 -2.95 8.97 -27.50
N PRO A 550 -2.37 9.85 -28.33
CA PRO A 550 -0.96 10.26 -28.21
C PRO A 550 -0.68 11.19 -27.02
N PHE A 551 -1.72 11.85 -26.50
CA PHE A 551 -1.60 12.83 -25.42
C PHE A 551 -1.90 12.26 -24.04
N VAL A 552 -2.36 11.00 -24.00
CA VAL A 552 -2.65 10.30 -22.76
C VAL A 552 -1.35 9.67 -22.26
N PRO A 553 -0.87 10.04 -21.05
CA PRO A 553 0.33 9.44 -20.49
C PRO A 553 0.08 7.95 -20.23
N ALA A 554 1.07 7.11 -20.51
CA ALA A 554 1.02 5.72 -20.06
C ALA A 554 1.26 5.69 -18.55
N ASN A 555 0.33 5.11 -17.80
CA ASN A 555 0.34 5.16 -16.36
C ASN A 555 1.26 4.09 -15.80
N ILE A 556 2.52 4.46 -15.63
CA ILE A 556 3.46 3.73 -14.80
C ILE A 556 3.69 4.60 -13.58
N HIS A 557 2.69 4.67 -12.71
CA HIS A 557 2.98 5.18 -11.38
C HIS A 557 3.91 4.18 -10.70
N PRO A 558 5.01 4.63 -10.09
CA PRO A 558 5.70 3.78 -9.13
C PRO A 558 4.60 3.31 -8.18
N THR A 559 4.47 1.98 -8.04
CA THR A 559 3.63 1.41 -7.00
C THR A 559 3.88 2.17 -5.74
N LEU A 560 2.96 1.98 -4.81
CA LEU A 560 3.26 2.36 -3.49
C LEU A 560 4.71 1.69 -3.26
N ALA A 561 4.99 0.37 -3.22
CA ALA A 561 6.30 -0.14 -2.70
C ALA A 561 7.61 0.52 -3.18
N THR A 562 7.63 0.86 -4.46
CA THR A 562 8.69 1.66 -5.07
C THR A 562 8.94 3.00 -4.38
N TYR A 563 7.94 3.79 -3.96
CA TYR A 563 8.18 5.10 -3.33
C TYR A 563 8.93 5.01 -1.99
N ILE A 564 8.68 4.01 -1.13
CA ILE A 564 9.41 3.78 0.14
C ILE A 564 10.87 3.50 -0.25
N PHE A 565 11.03 2.63 -1.25
CA PHE A 565 12.31 2.21 -1.75
C PHE A 565 13.08 3.38 -2.37
N HIS A 566 12.40 4.27 -3.10
CA HIS A 566 12.93 5.50 -3.67
C HIS A 566 13.38 6.45 -2.54
N VAL A 567 12.60 6.62 -1.47
CA VAL A 567 12.98 7.43 -0.30
C VAL A 567 14.25 6.90 0.36
N PHE A 568 14.46 5.58 0.41
CA PHE A 568 15.69 4.96 0.94
C PHE A 568 16.86 4.99 -0.06
N LEU A 569 16.62 4.83 -1.36
CA LEU A 569 17.65 4.73 -2.39
C LEU A 569 18.18 6.05 -2.92
N ILE A 570 17.32 7.06 -3.03
CA ILE A 570 17.71 8.37 -3.55
C ILE A 570 18.88 8.94 -2.73
N PRO A 571 18.87 8.92 -1.38
CA PRO A 571 20.02 9.34 -0.58
C PRO A 571 21.29 8.53 -0.91
N ILE A 572 21.17 7.21 -1.04
CA ILE A 572 22.31 6.31 -1.35
C ILE A 572 22.88 6.65 -2.74
N LYS A 573 22.03 6.78 -3.76
CA LYS A 573 22.44 7.15 -5.13
C LYS A 573 23.08 8.53 -5.18
N ILE A 574 22.53 9.51 -4.45
CA ILE A 574 23.11 10.86 -4.37
C ILE A 574 24.51 10.79 -3.75
N VAL A 575 24.71 10.08 -2.64
CA VAL A 575 26.00 9.96 -1.96
C VAL A 575 27.05 9.27 -2.85
N VAL A 576 26.68 8.21 -3.56
CA VAL A 576 27.58 7.47 -4.46
C VAL A 576 28.04 8.33 -5.64
N VAL A 577 27.18 9.22 -6.15
CA VAL A 577 27.44 9.95 -7.41
C VAL A 577 27.90 11.38 -7.20
N LEU A 578 27.76 11.93 -5.98
CA LEU A 578 28.29 13.24 -5.61
C LEU A 578 29.75 13.43 -6.06
N PRO A 579 30.67 12.45 -5.92
CA PRO A 579 32.04 12.57 -6.43
C PRO A 579 32.12 12.70 -7.97
N VAL A 580 31.29 11.97 -8.73
CA VAL A 580 31.29 12.01 -10.20
C VAL A 580 30.75 13.34 -10.74
N VAL A 581 29.70 13.88 -10.10
CA VAL A 581 29.13 15.19 -10.46
C VAL A 581 30.10 16.32 -10.12
N LEU A 582 30.81 16.24 -8.99
CA LEU A 582 31.85 17.22 -8.63
C LEU A 582 33.02 17.23 -9.64
N LEU A 583 33.26 16.10 -10.32
CA LEU A 583 34.25 15.99 -11.40
C LEU A 583 33.71 16.40 -12.79
N TYR A 584 32.46 16.85 -12.92
CA TYR A 584 31.86 17.28 -14.21
C TYR A 584 32.72 18.24 -15.05
N PRO A 585 33.40 19.25 -14.48
CA PRO A 585 34.27 20.15 -15.25
C PRO A 585 35.45 19.44 -15.94
N LEU A 586 35.91 18.31 -15.40
CA LEU A 586 36.96 17.49 -16.02
C LEU A 586 36.41 16.65 -17.17
N PHE A 587 35.14 16.24 -17.10
CA PHE A 587 34.50 15.42 -18.12
C PHE A 587 34.11 16.20 -19.39
N THR A 588 34.09 17.54 -19.35
CA THR A 588 33.80 18.39 -20.52
C THR A 588 35.04 18.70 -21.38
N LEU A 589 36.24 18.28 -20.95
CA LEU A 589 37.52 18.53 -21.64
C LEU A 589 37.64 17.80 -22.98
N THR A 590 37.09 16.58 -23.10
CA THR A 590 37.12 15.81 -24.35
C THR A 590 35.76 15.19 -24.66
N SER A 591 35.45 15.01 -25.95
CA SER A 591 34.18 14.40 -26.39
C SER A 591 34.00 12.96 -25.87
N GLY A 592 35.09 12.20 -25.75
CA GLY A 592 35.08 10.86 -25.17
C GLY A 592 34.72 10.85 -23.69
N LEU A 593 35.36 11.71 -22.89
CA LEU A 593 35.05 11.84 -21.46
C LEU A 593 33.60 12.32 -21.23
N THR A 594 33.10 13.22 -22.09
CA THR A 594 31.71 13.69 -22.01
C THR A 594 30.72 12.56 -22.26
N ARG A 595 31.02 11.62 -23.18
CA ARG A 595 30.18 10.45 -23.43
C ARG A 595 30.19 9.48 -22.25
N VAL A 596 31.36 9.18 -21.68
CA VAL A 596 31.47 8.33 -20.49
C VAL A 596 30.67 8.93 -19.32
N PHE A 597 30.78 10.25 -19.11
CA PHE A 597 29.99 10.93 -18.09
C PHE A 597 28.49 10.84 -18.35
N LEU A 598 28.04 11.10 -19.57
CA LEU A 598 26.63 11.02 -19.94
C LEU A 598 26.08 9.59 -19.84
N ASP A 599 26.89 8.57 -20.15
CA ASP A 599 26.51 7.17 -20.04
C ASP A 599 26.35 6.76 -18.57
N ILE A 600 27.31 7.11 -17.70
CA ILE A 600 27.20 6.90 -16.25
C ILE A 600 25.97 7.62 -15.70
N LEU A 601 25.73 8.86 -16.12
CA LEU A 601 24.60 9.67 -15.68
C LEU A 601 23.27 9.06 -16.14
N LEU A 602 23.13 8.66 -17.40
CA LEU A 602 21.90 8.06 -17.93
C LEU A 602 21.65 6.66 -17.36
N ALA A 603 22.69 5.83 -17.23
CA ALA A 603 22.56 4.47 -16.70
C ALA A 603 22.25 4.46 -15.21
N TYR A 604 22.97 5.25 -14.39
CA TYR A 604 22.86 5.15 -12.93
C TYR A 604 21.71 5.98 -12.36
N PHE A 605 21.52 7.21 -12.85
CA PHE A 605 20.46 8.09 -12.34
C PHE A 605 19.12 7.88 -13.01
N PHE A 606 19.11 7.72 -14.33
CA PHE A 606 17.88 7.61 -15.12
C PHE A 606 17.57 6.20 -15.57
N ASN A 607 18.40 5.24 -15.12
CA ASN A 607 18.12 3.82 -15.26
C ASN A 607 17.97 3.38 -16.74
N VAL A 608 18.68 4.08 -17.64
CA VAL A 608 18.75 3.76 -19.07
C VAL A 608 19.67 2.57 -19.23
N CYS A 609 19.07 1.39 -19.43
CA CYS A 609 19.79 0.11 -19.46
C CYS A 609 20.47 -0.15 -20.81
N GLU A 610 19.86 0.29 -21.91
CA GLU A 610 20.33 -0.01 -23.26
C GLU A 610 20.06 1.17 -24.19
N GLN A 611 21.08 1.60 -24.93
CA GLN A 611 20.97 2.60 -26.00
C GLN A 611 21.44 1.97 -27.30
N GLU A 612 20.50 1.62 -28.18
CA GLU A 612 20.79 0.96 -29.45
C GLU A 612 20.64 1.96 -30.61
N LEU A 613 21.74 2.29 -31.27
CA LEU A 613 21.74 3.05 -32.53
C LEU A 613 21.78 2.10 -33.74
N LEU A 614 20.78 2.24 -34.61
CA LEU A 614 20.66 1.57 -35.89
C LEU A 614 20.72 2.61 -37.00
N VAL A 615 21.57 2.42 -38.01
CA VAL A 615 21.64 3.29 -39.18
C VAL A 615 21.07 2.54 -40.37
N ASP A 616 20.18 3.18 -41.12
CA ASP A 616 19.54 2.57 -42.28
C ASP A 616 20.58 2.19 -43.35
N GLY A 617 20.48 0.97 -43.88
CA GLY A 617 21.46 0.42 -44.84
C GLY A 617 22.76 -0.13 -44.25
N ILE A 618 22.98 -0.05 -42.94
CA ILE A 618 24.22 -0.53 -42.28
C ILE A 618 23.93 -1.72 -41.37
N ARG A 619 24.79 -2.75 -41.41
CA ARG A 619 24.65 -3.94 -40.57
C ARG A 619 24.78 -3.57 -39.09
N LYS A 620 23.98 -4.22 -38.23
CA LYS A 620 23.99 -3.99 -36.78
C LYS A 620 25.38 -4.20 -36.13
N SER A 621 26.21 -5.08 -36.69
CA SER A 621 27.56 -5.40 -36.21
C SER A 621 28.66 -4.44 -36.67
N ASP A 622 28.39 -3.54 -37.62
CA ASP A 622 29.40 -2.64 -38.18
C ASP A 622 29.45 -1.32 -37.40
N GLU A 623 30.28 -1.28 -36.35
CA GLU A 623 30.45 -0.09 -35.50
C GLU A 623 31.14 1.07 -36.21
N ALA A 624 32.09 0.77 -37.11
CA ALA A 624 32.80 1.79 -37.88
C ALA A 624 31.85 2.52 -38.85
N GLY A 625 30.99 1.77 -39.54
CA GLY A 625 29.95 2.33 -40.41
C GLY A 625 28.93 3.19 -39.66
N LYS A 626 28.56 2.80 -38.42
CA LYS A 626 27.70 3.61 -37.54
C LYS A 626 28.38 4.91 -37.13
N LEU A 627 29.63 4.84 -36.66
CA LEU A 627 30.39 6.01 -36.22
C LEU A 627 30.55 7.03 -37.37
N ALA A 628 30.82 6.57 -38.58
CA ALA A 628 30.96 7.42 -39.77
C ALA A 628 29.67 8.18 -40.14
N ASN A 629 28.50 7.64 -39.79
CA ASN A 629 27.20 8.25 -40.10
C ASN A 629 26.57 9.02 -38.93
N THR A 630 27.20 9.00 -37.74
CA THR A 630 26.74 9.82 -36.60
C THR A 630 26.62 11.30 -36.99
N PRO A 631 25.66 12.05 -36.41
CA PRO A 631 25.53 13.49 -36.64
C PRO A 631 26.82 14.26 -36.36
N SER A 632 27.27 15.02 -37.36
CA SER A 632 28.47 15.88 -37.32
C SER A 632 28.10 17.37 -37.34
N LEU A 633 29.10 18.26 -37.28
CA LEU A 633 28.88 19.71 -37.36
C LEU A 633 28.30 20.09 -38.73
N GLY A 634 27.29 20.95 -38.75
CA GLY A 634 26.58 21.33 -39.97
C GLY A 634 25.44 20.39 -40.37
N ASP A 635 25.20 19.29 -39.65
CA ASP A 635 24.07 18.39 -39.91
C ASP A 635 22.79 18.91 -39.25
N VAL A 636 21.66 18.76 -39.95
CA VAL A 636 20.32 18.98 -39.39
C VAL A 636 19.62 17.62 -39.23
N VAL A 637 19.17 17.33 -38.02
CA VAL A 637 18.55 16.05 -37.65
C VAL A 637 17.11 16.27 -37.19
N PHE A 638 16.14 15.73 -37.93
CA PHE A 638 14.74 15.75 -37.53
C PHE A 638 14.43 14.63 -36.54
N VAL A 639 13.78 14.97 -35.42
CA VAL A 639 13.50 14.04 -34.31
C VAL A 639 12.05 14.11 -33.86
N ASN A 640 11.52 12.99 -33.36
CA ASN A 640 10.36 12.94 -32.48
C ASN A 640 10.82 13.05 -31.02
N ALA A 641 10.01 13.69 -30.17
CA ALA A 641 10.34 13.92 -28.76
C ALA A 641 9.33 13.24 -27.84
N ASN A 642 9.83 12.50 -26.86
CA ASN A 642 9.06 11.75 -25.87
C ASN A 642 9.24 12.34 -24.46
N GLY A 643 10.40 12.93 -24.14
CA GLY A 643 10.63 13.50 -22.80
C GLY A 643 11.94 14.27 -22.60
N PRO A 644 12.22 14.70 -21.36
CA PRO A 644 13.38 15.54 -21.04
C PRO A 644 14.73 14.83 -21.24
N LEU A 645 14.79 13.50 -21.12
CA LEU A 645 16.01 12.70 -21.30
C LEU A 645 16.53 12.68 -22.73
N ASP A 646 15.65 12.92 -23.72
CA ASP A 646 16.00 12.82 -25.13
C ASP A 646 17.12 13.80 -25.51
N TYR A 647 17.18 14.96 -24.85
CA TYR A 647 18.28 15.92 -25.02
C TYR A 647 19.66 15.30 -24.76
N PHE A 648 19.80 14.50 -23.70
CA PHE A 648 21.06 13.85 -23.35
C PHE A 648 21.36 12.65 -24.25
N VAL A 649 20.32 11.92 -24.64
CA VAL A 649 20.46 10.79 -25.58
C VAL A 649 20.91 11.29 -26.95
N TRP A 650 20.31 12.37 -27.48
CA TRP A 650 20.76 12.98 -28.73
C TRP A 650 22.19 13.50 -28.64
N LYS A 651 22.56 14.10 -27.50
CA LYS A 651 23.94 14.55 -27.23
C LYS A 651 24.95 13.40 -27.30
N MET A 652 24.59 12.23 -26.75
CA MET A 652 25.41 11.01 -26.80
C MET A 652 25.66 10.52 -28.23
N GLN A 653 24.67 10.64 -29.12
CA GLN A 653 24.78 10.14 -30.50
C GLN A 653 25.57 11.06 -31.44
N CYS A 654 26.01 12.24 -31.00
CA CYS A 654 26.76 13.18 -31.83
C CYS A 654 28.27 12.97 -31.76
N GLN A 655 28.98 13.28 -32.84
CA GLN A 655 30.45 13.31 -32.87
C GLN A 655 31.03 14.39 -31.93
N TYR A 656 30.36 15.55 -31.85
CA TYR A 656 30.75 16.69 -31.02
C TYR A 656 29.65 17.05 -30.00
N PRO A 657 29.56 16.35 -28.86
CA PRO A 657 28.48 16.55 -27.88
C PRO A 657 28.43 17.97 -27.31
N ASN A 658 29.54 18.72 -27.29
CA ASN A 658 29.59 20.07 -26.73
C ASN A 658 29.04 21.16 -27.66
N LYS A 659 28.76 20.85 -28.94
CA LYS A 659 28.29 21.80 -29.97
C LYS A 659 26.90 21.43 -30.51
N ILE A 660 25.99 21.05 -29.62
CA ILE A 660 24.61 20.71 -29.99
C ILE A 660 23.65 21.86 -29.70
N LYS A 661 22.65 22.06 -30.55
CA LYS A 661 21.45 22.85 -30.24
C LYS A 661 20.20 22.07 -30.60
N VAL A 662 19.13 22.31 -29.84
CA VAL A 662 17.80 21.76 -30.09
C VAL A 662 16.88 22.90 -30.49
N GLY A 663 16.12 22.71 -31.56
CA GLY A 663 15.09 23.62 -32.03
C GLY A 663 13.71 22.95 -32.01
N VAL A 664 12.67 23.73 -31.74
CA VAL A 664 11.28 23.28 -31.75
C VAL A 664 10.53 24.02 -32.87
N ALA A 665 9.78 23.30 -33.69
CA ALA A 665 8.92 23.90 -34.71
C ALA A 665 7.71 24.60 -34.07
N THR A 666 7.53 25.89 -34.34
CA THR A 666 6.38 26.70 -33.92
C THR A 666 5.74 27.34 -35.15
N ASP A 667 4.59 28.01 -34.97
CA ASP A 667 3.90 28.71 -36.07
C ASP A 667 4.75 29.86 -36.67
N GLU A 668 5.72 30.40 -35.92
CA GLU A 668 6.61 31.51 -36.37
C GLU A 668 7.93 31.01 -36.99
N GLY A 669 8.21 29.71 -36.96
CA GLY A 669 9.46 29.12 -37.44
C GLY A 669 10.10 28.18 -36.41
N VAL A 670 11.39 27.88 -36.56
CA VAL A 670 12.11 27.04 -35.58
C VAL A 670 12.76 27.90 -34.51
N VAL A 671 12.36 27.69 -33.25
CA VAL A 671 12.88 28.41 -32.09
C VAL A 671 13.93 27.57 -31.37
N LEU A 672 15.09 28.16 -31.07
CA LEU A 672 16.21 27.50 -30.42
C LEU A 672 16.06 27.45 -28.90
N VAL A 673 16.26 26.26 -28.34
CA VAL A 673 16.31 26.02 -26.90
C VAL A 673 17.66 26.54 -26.37
N PRO A 674 17.67 27.41 -25.33
CA PRO A 674 18.90 28.06 -24.89
C PRO A 674 19.89 27.10 -24.22
N ASN A 675 19.41 26.21 -23.34
CA ASN A 675 20.20 25.30 -22.53
C ASN A 675 19.37 24.06 -22.13
N ALA A 676 20.02 23.04 -21.59
CA ALA A 676 19.34 21.85 -21.03
C ALA A 676 18.27 22.22 -19.98
N SER A 677 18.50 23.22 -19.13
CA SER A 677 17.50 23.69 -18.16
C SER A 677 16.25 24.27 -18.84
N GLY A 678 16.43 24.95 -19.97
CA GLY A 678 15.34 25.46 -20.80
C GLY A 678 14.54 24.32 -21.43
N TRP A 679 15.22 23.29 -21.93
CA TRP A 679 14.59 22.06 -22.45
C TRP A 679 13.72 21.40 -21.38
N PHE A 680 14.28 21.12 -20.20
CA PHE A 680 13.56 20.51 -19.09
C PHE A 680 12.37 21.38 -18.65
N GLY A 681 12.57 22.70 -18.54
CA GLY A 681 11.50 23.64 -18.19
C GLY A 681 10.32 23.58 -19.16
N TRP A 682 10.60 23.51 -20.47
CA TRP A 682 9.58 23.40 -21.51
C TRP A 682 8.87 22.03 -21.51
N CYS A 683 9.62 20.94 -21.33
CA CYS A 683 9.06 19.59 -21.19
C CYS A 683 8.07 19.51 -20.01
N PHE A 684 8.49 19.98 -18.83
CA PHE A 684 7.64 19.99 -17.63
C PHE A 684 6.45 20.95 -17.72
N GLY A 685 6.55 22.00 -18.54
CA GLY A 685 5.45 22.93 -18.83
C GLY A 685 4.38 22.37 -19.79
N GLY A 686 4.45 21.08 -20.14
CA GLY A 686 3.50 20.44 -21.06
C GLY A 686 3.80 20.65 -22.54
N SER A 687 4.97 21.23 -22.89
CA SER A 687 5.48 21.37 -24.26
C SER A 687 4.51 22.07 -25.24
N LEU A 688 3.82 23.12 -24.79
CA LEU A 688 2.87 23.90 -25.59
C LEU A 688 3.37 25.30 -25.95
N GLN A 689 3.83 26.07 -24.96
CA GLN A 689 4.22 27.46 -25.15
C GLN A 689 5.74 27.56 -25.12
N VAL A 690 6.31 28.08 -26.20
CA VAL A 690 7.74 28.41 -26.25
C VAL A 690 7.92 29.80 -25.63
N PRO A 691 8.83 29.98 -24.66
CA PRO A 691 9.08 31.29 -24.06
C PRO A 691 9.54 32.32 -25.09
N LYS A 692 8.98 33.53 -25.07
CA LYS A 692 9.37 34.65 -25.96
C LYS A 692 10.83 35.08 -25.84
N SER A 693 11.52 34.64 -24.77
CA SER A 693 12.95 34.90 -24.57
C SER A 693 13.86 34.04 -25.46
N TRP A 694 13.32 33.00 -26.10
CA TRP A 694 14.10 32.12 -26.97
C TRP A 694 14.25 32.73 -28.36
N LYS A 695 15.41 32.49 -28.99
CA LYS A 695 15.76 33.10 -30.28
C LYS A 695 15.31 32.21 -31.43
N LEU A 696 14.80 32.82 -32.51
CA LEU A 696 14.56 32.14 -33.77
C LEU A 696 15.88 31.62 -34.36
N LEU A 697 15.81 30.54 -35.14
CA LEU A 697 16.97 29.96 -35.81
C LEU A 697 17.56 30.93 -36.85
N ASN A 698 18.83 31.29 -36.67
CA ASN A 698 19.61 31.99 -37.69
C ASN A 698 20.33 30.97 -38.59
N PRO A 699 20.11 30.98 -39.92
CA PRO A 699 20.68 30.01 -40.85
C PRO A 699 22.21 29.92 -40.82
N GLU A 700 22.90 31.05 -40.57
CA GLU A 700 24.36 31.13 -40.51
C GLU A 700 24.96 30.29 -39.38
N THR A 701 24.20 30.11 -38.29
CA THR A 701 24.67 29.35 -37.11
C THR A 701 24.69 27.85 -37.32
N ILE A 702 24.05 27.33 -38.38
CA ILE A 702 23.87 25.90 -38.64
C ILE A 702 25.21 25.22 -38.94
N LYS A 703 26.15 25.88 -39.63
CA LYS A 703 27.43 25.28 -40.03
C LYS A 703 28.36 24.96 -38.85
N GLU A 704 28.20 25.67 -37.73
CA GLU A 704 29.09 25.55 -36.57
C GLU A 704 28.56 24.59 -35.49
N ILE A 705 27.34 24.09 -35.65
CA ILE A 705 26.61 23.29 -34.65
C ILE A 705 26.00 22.04 -35.29
N THR A 706 25.63 21.06 -34.47
CA THR A 706 24.69 20.01 -34.88
C THR A 706 23.30 20.39 -34.38
N LEU A 707 22.33 20.54 -35.29
CA LEU A 707 20.98 21.01 -34.98
C LEU A 707 19.98 19.85 -34.96
N PHE A 708 19.34 19.62 -33.81
CA PHE A 708 18.19 18.71 -33.70
C PHE A 708 16.89 19.50 -33.76
N VAL A 709 15.98 19.13 -34.66
CA VAL A 709 14.69 19.82 -34.85
C VAL A 709 13.55 18.90 -34.48
N VAL A 710 12.78 19.29 -33.45
CA VAL A 710 11.54 18.62 -33.05
C VAL A 710 10.43 19.08 -33.98
N ILE A 711 10.21 18.33 -35.06
CA ILE A 711 9.29 18.72 -36.14
C ILE A 711 7.81 18.61 -35.76
N GLU A 712 7.49 17.78 -34.75
CA GLU A 712 6.14 17.65 -34.20
C GLU A 712 5.69 18.89 -33.40
N GLY A 713 6.63 19.78 -33.04
CA GLY A 713 6.38 20.99 -32.25
C GLY A 713 5.97 20.75 -30.79
N THR A 714 5.77 19.49 -30.38
CA THR A 714 5.39 19.10 -29.02
C THR A 714 5.87 17.69 -28.71
N ILE A 715 5.74 17.28 -27.44
CA ILE A 715 6.10 15.94 -26.96
C ILE A 715 4.89 14.99 -27.04
N SER A 716 5.11 13.74 -27.45
CA SER A 716 4.10 12.68 -27.49
C SER A 716 4.47 11.49 -26.58
N ASN A 717 3.55 10.53 -26.41
CA ASN A 717 3.81 9.30 -25.67
C ASN A 717 4.58 8.22 -26.46
N GLY A 718 5.21 8.57 -27.58
CA GLY A 718 6.02 7.64 -28.38
C GLY A 718 5.28 6.44 -29.01
N LYS A 719 3.93 6.37 -28.93
CA LYS A 719 3.12 5.33 -29.58
C LYS A 719 2.84 5.63 -31.06
N GLY A 720 2.86 6.90 -31.45
CA GLY A 720 2.61 7.35 -32.83
C GLY A 720 3.30 8.67 -33.14
N VAL A 721 3.45 8.97 -34.43
CA VAL A 721 4.10 10.18 -34.94
C VAL A 721 3.04 11.23 -35.22
N LEU A 722 3.13 12.39 -34.54
CA LEU A 722 2.19 13.51 -34.70
C LEU A 722 2.30 14.15 -36.10
N SER A 723 1.31 14.96 -36.45
CA SER A 723 1.44 15.87 -37.59
C SER A 723 2.13 17.17 -37.19
N VAL A 724 2.78 17.78 -38.17
CA VAL A 724 3.48 19.08 -38.04
C VAL A 724 2.48 20.18 -37.62
N PRO A 725 2.91 21.25 -36.91
CA PRO A 725 2.05 22.38 -36.59
C PRO A 725 1.36 22.96 -37.84
N PRO A 726 0.06 23.31 -37.78
CA PRO A 726 -0.75 23.63 -38.96
C PRO A 726 -0.36 24.94 -39.66
N HIS A 727 0.26 25.88 -38.95
CA HIS A 727 0.68 27.19 -39.51
C HIS A 727 2.18 27.30 -39.75
N PHE A 728 2.94 26.21 -39.56
CA PHE A 728 4.37 26.20 -39.81
C PHE A 728 4.63 26.14 -41.33
N ASP A 729 5.36 27.13 -41.88
CA ASP A 729 5.75 27.13 -43.29
C ASP A 729 6.92 26.15 -43.52
N VAL A 730 6.55 24.92 -43.80
CA VAL A 730 7.52 23.84 -43.98
C VAL A 730 8.28 23.98 -45.29
N GLU A 731 7.68 24.52 -46.34
CA GLU A 731 8.34 24.65 -47.64
C GLU A 731 9.48 25.67 -47.58
N GLU A 732 9.25 26.81 -46.95
CA GLU A 732 10.29 27.83 -46.72
C GLU A 732 11.40 27.31 -45.82
N PHE A 733 11.04 26.59 -44.76
CA PHE A 733 12.02 26.00 -43.84
C PHE A 733 12.91 24.94 -44.51
N LEU A 734 12.32 24.04 -45.30
CA LEU A 734 13.07 23.01 -46.02
C LEU A 734 13.97 23.62 -47.11
N LYS A 735 13.55 24.71 -47.77
CA LYS A 735 14.42 25.47 -48.70
C LYS A 735 15.62 26.07 -47.97
N THR A 736 15.41 26.62 -46.78
CA THR A 736 16.49 27.19 -45.95
C THR A 736 17.47 26.12 -45.47
N ILE A 737 16.99 24.93 -45.12
CA ILE A 737 17.86 23.81 -44.75
C ILE A 737 18.67 23.30 -45.94
N LYS A 738 18.09 23.24 -47.14
CA LYS A 738 18.78 22.82 -48.37
C LYS A 738 19.98 23.72 -48.69
N THR A 739 19.94 25.00 -48.31
CA THR A 739 21.03 25.96 -48.57
C THR A 739 22.03 26.07 -47.41
N ALA A 740 21.58 25.90 -46.16
CA ALA A 740 22.40 26.15 -44.99
C ALA A 740 23.01 24.88 -44.34
N ALA A 741 22.37 23.72 -44.47
CA ALA A 741 22.82 22.47 -43.86
C ALA A 741 23.74 21.67 -44.80
N SER A 742 24.67 20.91 -44.21
CA SER A 742 25.56 20.02 -44.96
C SER A 742 24.92 18.67 -45.30
N LYS A 743 24.18 18.07 -44.35
CA LYS A 743 23.35 16.88 -44.54
C LYS A 743 22.05 17.00 -43.76
N ALA A 744 20.98 16.41 -44.29
CA ALA A 744 19.71 16.22 -43.61
C ALA A 744 19.55 14.76 -43.18
N LYS A 745 19.24 14.54 -41.90
CA LYS A 745 19.06 13.20 -41.32
C LYS A 745 17.75 13.15 -40.54
N VAL A 746 17.17 11.96 -40.38
CA VAL A 746 16.01 11.71 -39.50
C VAL A 746 16.41 10.71 -38.44
N LEU A 747 16.20 11.05 -37.17
CA LEU A 747 16.47 10.18 -36.04
C LEU A 747 15.16 9.85 -35.33
N SER A 748 14.66 8.63 -35.57
CA SER A 748 13.48 8.09 -34.90
C SER A 748 13.87 7.56 -33.52
N THR A 749 13.27 8.14 -32.48
CA THR A 749 13.51 7.81 -31.07
C THR A 749 12.33 7.03 -30.50
N LYS A 750 12.54 5.75 -30.19
CA LYS A 750 11.54 4.92 -29.50
C LYS A 750 12.05 4.54 -28.11
N VAL A 751 11.24 4.84 -27.10
CA VAL A 751 11.50 4.51 -25.69
C VAL A 751 10.61 3.34 -25.29
N SER A 752 11.18 2.36 -24.57
CA SER A 752 10.42 1.26 -23.99
C SER A 752 10.90 0.96 -22.58
N PRO A 753 9.99 0.72 -21.60
CA PRO A 753 8.53 0.80 -21.70
C PRO A 753 8.03 2.25 -21.77
N VAL A 754 6.89 2.44 -22.44
CA VAL A 754 6.22 3.74 -22.61
C VAL A 754 5.68 4.24 -21.27
N GLY A 755 5.90 5.51 -20.93
CA GLY A 755 5.29 6.16 -19.74
C GLY A 755 6.19 6.42 -18.52
N ILE A 756 7.45 5.97 -18.52
CA ILE A 756 8.35 6.19 -17.36
C ILE A 756 9.02 7.58 -17.41
N SER A 757 9.61 7.93 -18.56
CA SER A 757 10.39 9.16 -18.73
C SER A 757 9.63 10.27 -19.47
N GLU A 758 8.40 10.01 -19.91
CA GLU A 758 7.63 10.90 -20.78
C GLU A 758 6.95 12.04 -19.98
N THR A 759 6.85 13.21 -20.60
CA THR A 759 6.23 14.41 -19.99
C THR A 759 5.18 15.01 -20.92
N VAL A 760 4.15 14.22 -21.23
CA VAL A 760 3.10 14.60 -22.18
C VAL A 760 2.17 15.68 -21.63
N ILE A 761 1.89 15.63 -20.33
CA ILE A 761 1.10 16.59 -19.56
C ILE A 761 2.05 17.45 -18.70
N PRO A 762 1.68 18.69 -18.31
CA PRO A 762 2.41 19.43 -17.30
C PRO A 762 2.64 18.57 -16.05
N THR A 763 3.91 18.33 -15.72
CA THR A 763 4.34 17.40 -14.67
C THR A 763 5.12 18.15 -13.62
N ASN A 764 4.91 17.78 -12.34
CA ASN A 764 5.71 18.34 -11.27
C ASN A 764 7.15 17.83 -11.40
N LYS A 765 8.09 18.78 -11.55
CA LYS A 765 9.53 18.49 -11.73
C LYS A 765 10.04 17.56 -10.63
N TRP A 766 9.68 17.83 -9.38
CA TRP A 766 10.14 17.06 -8.21
C TRP A 766 9.62 15.63 -8.22
N TYR A 767 8.36 15.45 -8.59
CA TYR A 767 7.77 14.12 -8.74
C TYR A 767 8.49 13.33 -9.82
N TRP A 768 8.70 13.93 -10.99
CA TRP A 768 9.40 13.26 -12.09
C TRP A 768 10.83 12.85 -11.70
N TRP A 769 11.56 13.75 -11.02
CA TRP A 769 12.89 13.45 -10.49
C TRP A 769 12.86 12.32 -9.47
N PHE A 770 11.91 12.36 -8.53
CA PHE A 770 11.75 11.33 -7.52
C PHE A 770 11.55 9.94 -8.15
N VAL A 771 10.62 9.82 -9.11
CA VAL A 771 10.32 8.54 -9.81
C VAL A 771 11.51 8.02 -10.60
N ASN A 772 12.16 8.90 -11.39
CA ASN A 772 13.25 8.47 -12.27
C ASN A 772 14.52 8.13 -11.48
N PHE A 773 14.86 8.90 -10.44
CA PHE A 773 16.05 8.63 -9.62
C PHE A 773 15.91 7.41 -8.71
N GLY A 774 14.74 7.20 -8.09
CA GLY A 774 14.58 6.15 -7.08
C GLY A 774 14.35 4.74 -7.64
N SER A 775 14.15 4.58 -8.94
CA SER A 775 13.95 3.28 -9.58
C SER A 775 15.25 2.46 -9.68
N ILE A 776 15.21 1.17 -9.32
CA ILE A 776 16.32 0.20 -9.53
C ILE A 776 16.14 -0.65 -10.79
N SER A 777 14.90 -0.96 -11.19
CA SER A 777 14.66 -1.98 -12.22
C SER A 777 15.09 -1.50 -13.61
N MET A 778 16.20 -2.05 -14.12
CA MET A 778 16.85 -1.74 -15.41
C MET A 778 15.93 -1.94 -16.64
N ASN A 779 15.03 -1.00 -16.92
CA ASN A 779 13.99 -1.22 -17.93
C ASN A 779 13.93 -0.17 -19.05
N LEU A 780 14.54 1.01 -18.91
CA LEU A 780 14.49 2.04 -19.95
C LEU A 780 15.46 1.70 -21.09
N LYS A 781 14.90 1.39 -22.25
CA LYS A 781 15.66 1.09 -23.49
C LYS A 781 15.35 2.14 -24.55
N TYR A 782 16.40 2.79 -25.02
CA TYR A 782 16.35 3.73 -26.14
C TYR A 782 16.73 3.00 -27.43
N ARG A 783 15.78 2.88 -28.35
CA ARG A 783 16.03 2.36 -29.70
C ARG A 783 15.96 3.52 -30.69
N LEU A 784 17.11 3.85 -31.25
CA LEU A 784 17.33 4.98 -32.13
C LEU A 784 17.56 4.45 -33.54
N LYS A 785 16.77 4.90 -34.51
CA LYS A 785 17.01 4.59 -35.93
C LYS A 785 17.29 5.86 -36.73
N LEU A 786 18.46 5.92 -37.34
CA LEU A 786 18.94 7.02 -38.15
C LEU A 786 18.75 6.72 -39.64
N TYR A 787 18.12 7.65 -40.35
CA TYR A 787 17.96 7.66 -41.80
C TYR A 787 18.71 8.85 -42.38
N ASN A 788 19.51 8.61 -43.42
CA ASN A 788 20.10 9.68 -44.21
C ASN A 788 19.11 10.03 -45.33
N LEU A 789 18.70 11.30 -45.42
CA LEU A 789 17.79 11.76 -46.46
C LEU A 789 18.57 12.44 -47.59
N ASP A 790 18.23 12.08 -48.82
CA ASP A 790 18.72 12.80 -50.00
C ASP A 790 17.96 14.12 -50.16
N TYR A 791 18.68 15.22 -50.40
CA TYR A 791 18.09 16.56 -50.53
C TYR A 791 17.06 16.70 -51.67
N LYS A 792 17.09 15.77 -52.64
CA LYS A 792 16.12 15.70 -53.75
C LYS A 792 14.75 15.17 -53.32
N GLU A 793 14.70 14.32 -52.30
CA GLU A 793 13.48 13.65 -51.80
C GLU A 793 12.98 14.26 -50.47
N LEU A 794 13.57 15.37 -50.04
CA LEU A 794 13.27 16.02 -48.77
C LEU A 794 11.86 16.66 -48.80
N ASP A 795 10.87 15.87 -48.40
CA ASP A 795 9.46 16.25 -48.20
C ASP A 795 8.97 15.85 -46.80
N ILE A 796 7.92 16.49 -46.31
CA ILE A 796 7.33 16.26 -44.99
C ILE A 796 6.88 14.81 -44.82
N ASP A 797 6.21 14.27 -45.84
CA ASP A 797 5.70 12.92 -45.78
C ASP A 797 6.83 11.88 -45.75
N SER A 798 7.96 12.18 -46.41
CA SER A 798 9.20 11.39 -46.31
C SER A 798 9.81 11.43 -44.90
N ILE A 799 9.81 12.61 -44.24
CA ILE A 799 10.32 12.78 -42.88
C ILE A 799 9.43 12.03 -41.89
N ARG A 800 8.10 12.14 -42.02
CA ARG A 800 7.14 11.46 -41.14
C ARG A 800 7.19 9.94 -41.30
N THR A 801 7.30 9.45 -42.53
CA THR A 801 7.45 8.01 -42.80
C THR A 801 8.78 7.46 -42.26
N ALA A 802 9.88 8.21 -42.38
CA ALA A 802 11.15 7.86 -41.75
C ALA A 802 11.05 7.86 -40.21
N LEU A 803 10.37 8.85 -39.61
CA LEU A 803 10.11 8.89 -38.16
C LEU A 803 9.29 7.69 -37.68
N ALA A 804 8.34 7.20 -38.48
CA ALA A 804 7.53 6.02 -38.18
C ALA A 804 8.32 4.70 -38.11
N ASN A 805 9.62 4.71 -38.48
CA ASN A 805 10.56 3.60 -38.33
C ASN A 805 10.03 2.28 -38.93
N GLY A 806 9.61 2.34 -40.20
CA GLY A 806 9.09 1.17 -40.92
C GLY A 806 7.83 0.56 -40.31
N GLY A 807 6.98 1.37 -39.65
CA GLY A 807 5.70 0.95 -39.07
C GLY A 807 5.74 0.59 -37.58
N LYS A 808 6.89 0.75 -36.90
CA LYS A 808 7.01 0.53 -35.44
C LYS A 808 6.32 1.61 -34.60
N MET A 809 6.07 2.78 -35.18
CA MET A 809 5.18 3.82 -34.67
C MET A 809 4.16 4.12 -35.77
N LYS A 810 2.87 4.24 -35.42
CA LYS A 810 1.83 4.53 -36.42
C LYS A 810 1.85 6.02 -36.78
N LEU A 811 1.61 6.32 -38.06
CA LEU A 811 1.38 7.69 -38.51
C LEU A 811 -0.02 8.13 -38.10
N LEU A 812 -0.11 9.22 -37.35
CA LEU A 812 -1.40 9.75 -36.90
C LEU A 812 -2.01 10.67 -37.97
N SER A 813 -3.33 10.81 -37.94
CA SER A 813 -4.07 11.68 -38.86
C SER A 813 -3.61 13.15 -38.75
N LYS A 814 -3.83 13.94 -39.82
CA LYS A 814 -3.49 15.38 -39.86
C LYS A 814 -4.21 16.22 -38.79
N ASN A 815 -5.26 15.66 -38.18
CA ASN A 815 -6.00 16.30 -37.10
C ASN A 815 -5.30 16.16 -35.73
N MET A 816 -4.22 15.35 -35.64
CA MET A 816 -3.47 15.12 -34.41
C MET A 816 -2.19 15.96 -34.38
N HIS A 817 -2.36 17.25 -34.10
CA HIS A 817 -1.30 18.25 -33.98
C HIS A 817 -1.35 19.00 -32.63
N ILE A 818 -0.49 20.00 -32.46
CA ILE A 818 -0.32 20.78 -31.22
C ILE A 818 -1.61 21.44 -30.68
N ASN A 819 -2.54 21.85 -31.54
CA ASN A 819 -3.82 22.44 -31.10
C ASN A 819 -4.72 21.40 -30.40
N THR A 820 -4.80 20.18 -30.93
CA THR A 820 -5.53 19.08 -30.31
C THR A 820 -4.98 18.74 -28.92
N LYS A 821 -3.66 18.87 -28.74
CA LYS A 821 -3.02 18.76 -27.42
C LYS A 821 -3.42 19.91 -26.48
N ARG A 822 -3.53 21.14 -27.00
CA ARG A 822 -3.98 22.30 -26.22
C ARG A 822 -5.40 22.09 -25.72
N ASP A 823 -6.32 21.64 -26.58
CA ASP A 823 -7.71 21.35 -26.22
C ASP A 823 -7.80 20.21 -25.19
N TYR A 824 -6.99 19.16 -25.37
CA TYR A 824 -6.88 18.08 -24.38
C TYR A 824 -6.45 18.58 -23.01
N LEU A 825 -5.42 19.43 -22.94
CA LEU A 825 -4.91 19.97 -21.67
C LEU A 825 -5.91 20.93 -21.01
N VAL A 826 -6.66 21.71 -21.78
CA VAL A 826 -7.77 22.52 -21.25
C VAL A 826 -8.87 21.62 -20.66
N ALA A 827 -9.26 20.55 -21.36
CA ALA A 827 -10.24 19.60 -20.85
C ALA A 827 -9.79 18.88 -19.57
N VAL A 828 -8.50 18.51 -19.48
CA VAL A 828 -7.90 17.95 -18.25
C VAL A 828 -7.93 18.98 -17.12
N ALA A 829 -7.56 20.23 -17.38
CA ALA A 829 -7.60 21.31 -16.39
C ALA A 829 -9.02 21.59 -15.88
N MET A 830 -10.00 21.71 -16.78
CA MET A 830 -11.42 21.88 -16.41
C MET A 830 -11.97 20.69 -15.63
N ASN A 831 -11.56 19.46 -15.98
CA ASN A 831 -11.92 18.28 -15.21
C ASN A 831 -11.33 18.39 -13.81
N ASN A 832 -10.04 18.71 -13.67
CA ASN A 832 -9.38 18.86 -12.38
C ASN A 832 -9.98 20.00 -11.52
N GLU A 833 -10.42 21.10 -12.12
CA GLU A 833 -11.16 22.17 -11.42
C GLU A 833 -12.53 21.71 -10.91
N LYS A 834 -13.27 20.92 -11.69
CA LYS A 834 -14.54 20.32 -11.24
C LYS A 834 -14.37 19.30 -10.11
N LYS A 835 -13.18 18.73 -9.95
CA LYS A 835 -12.83 17.87 -8.80
C LYS A 835 -12.38 18.68 -7.58
N ARG A 836 -12.06 19.96 -7.79
CA ARG A 836 -11.65 20.90 -6.74
C ARG A 836 -12.88 21.55 -6.11
N VAL A 837 -13.87 21.98 -6.90
CA VAL A 837 -15.18 22.43 -6.40
C VAL A 837 -15.93 21.25 -5.80
#